data_AF-A0A3D2RK34-F1
#
_entry.id   AF-A0A3D2RK34-F1
#
_cell.length_a   1.000
_cell.length_b   1.000
_cell.length_c   1.000
_cell.angle_alpha   90.00
_cell.angle_beta   90.00
_cell.angle_gamma   90.00
#
_symmetry.space_group_name_H-M   'P 1'
#
loop_
_entity.id
_entity.type
_entity.pdbx_description
1 polymer ?
#
loop_
_entity_poly.entity_id
_entity_poly.type
_entity_poly.pdbx_seq_one_letter_code
_entity_poly.pdbx_strand_id
1 'polypeptide(L)'
;MKVMFAWLLAAILLVHDTTSGQVPPVLTLSGGSLSEAADSYQRLHHSQTLFNRDSGSGQFCSRKMRIWPPFPLEKSLVTENPRTVKCKDGTTTVVEWGIETCAEPEVFAASDVSQETIDLTLEWYKVATEAWGNYGPVEVYIVGNDVEAAKGLEEVYCNHHKSLDTNWNEKWDCANENYQIFSNYVTDGGAAVSTFKRTYLEYDFLTLIMSAKYPGPEEEDYKPVVLHEYFHVYQHAHISDECGSDSREICGRDGKNGGKDNPWFAEGGAEFMAQALYSRQPGVREGYLKERMTWKLEDSLDPYKTQNKRLEELTYDDRVNVYDIGAWFVAYLIHKEGEDKFLVDFYSVLDDLGFEDAFLASFGKSRKEYVDEFDEFLDRPKSEILQIFDETGLIVENKVSDKDSGGEDDAGGTDLALVVPDMEILTEHPTECMNTVFDKFINVFGVYAVAPEEAPSELFLHTANVLAQYIDNDEDGVPDDSNVLSHLVNNNYVVPVWSTADRTDFWEQVRGTYCEDNVGMAASMYYDDDEWAMGGIKNARMWDVNLEEVWHVVSAGWYAAYPEYFGDATSDTNEATSSKLTDAMDAARGGQFVTTPTEYPEDAWYSYKDPSCDYVCQVHEYFYWILMANLDALDPSITPKCERSADEWNVCTREQLQQTDVLAFSLLNDDNFALPKHIPDGSYRSDGGDAVAL
;
A
#
# COMPACT_ATOMS: atom_id res chain seq x y z
N MET A 1 36.07 7.19 -1.17
CA MET A 1 37.54 7.37 -0.97
C MET A 1 37.79 7.69 0.50
N LYS A 2 38.38 6.75 1.28
CA LYS A 2 38.46 6.79 2.77
C LYS A 2 37.05 6.72 3.43
N VAL A 3 36.87 6.31 4.69
CA VAL A 3 37.79 5.95 5.79
C VAL A 3 37.41 4.55 6.35
N MET A 4 38.40 3.74 6.78
CA MET A 4 38.18 2.54 7.61
C MET A 4 38.29 2.90 9.10
N PHE A 5 37.62 2.17 9.99
CA PHE A 5 38.22 1.75 11.27
C PHE A 5 37.54 0.48 11.82
N ALA A 6 38.31 -0.33 12.57
CA ALA A 6 37.89 -1.61 13.17
C ALA A 6 38.34 -1.69 14.65
N TRP A 7 38.27 -2.88 15.27
CA TRP A 7 39.08 -3.49 16.37
C TRP A 7 38.17 -4.42 17.23
N LEU A 8 38.28 -5.76 17.15
CA LEU A 8 39.14 -6.67 17.99
C LEU A 8 38.63 -6.81 19.46
N LEU A 9 38.58 -7.99 20.14
CA LEU A 9 39.33 -9.27 20.06
C LEU A 9 38.56 -10.48 20.70
N ALA A 10 38.70 -11.69 20.10
CA ALA A 10 38.97 -13.07 20.64
C ALA A 10 38.41 -13.59 22.02
N ALA A 11 38.39 -14.88 22.42
CA ALA A 11 39.07 -16.17 22.07
C ALA A 11 38.39 -17.36 22.86
N ILE A 12 38.61 -18.70 22.76
CA ILE A 12 39.31 -19.69 21.89
C ILE A 12 39.02 -21.16 22.40
N LEU A 13 39.38 -22.24 21.67
CA LEU A 13 39.45 -23.71 22.05
C LEU A 13 38.11 -24.49 22.16
N LEU A 14 37.91 -25.80 21.84
CA LEU A 14 38.64 -26.97 21.24
C LEU A 14 37.55 -27.92 20.62
N VAL A 15 37.57 -28.46 19.38
CA VAL A 15 38.45 -29.43 18.64
C VAL A 15 37.98 -30.92 18.67
N HIS A 16 38.05 -31.59 17.48
CA HIS A 16 37.88 -33.05 17.15
C HIS A 16 36.46 -33.67 17.09
N ASP A 17 36.11 -34.59 16.16
CA ASP A 17 36.80 -35.04 14.90
C ASP A 17 35.88 -35.77 13.87
N THR A 18 36.25 -35.67 12.58
CA THR A 18 36.02 -36.60 11.43
C THR A 18 34.67 -37.29 11.08
N THR A 19 34.27 -37.06 9.81
CA THR A 19 33.92 -38.02 8.73
C THR A 19 32.49 -38.49 8.42
N SER A 20 32.26 -38.59 7.10
CA SER A 20 31.12 -39.13 6.32
C SER A 20 29.79 -38.37 6.46
N GLY A 21 29.04 -38.10 5.38
CA GLY A 21 29.27 -38.43 3.97
C GLY A 21 28.13 -39.24 3.36
N GLN A 22 26.93 -38.65 3.31
CA GLN A 22 25.75 -39.20 2.64
C GLN A 22 24.96 -38.06 2.00
N VAL A 23 24.47 -38.31 0.78
CA VAL A 23 23.60 -37.40 0.03
C VAL A 23 22.17 -37.55 0.56
N PRO A 24 21.44 -36.47 0.90
CA PRO A 24 20.02 -36.55 1.25
C PRO A 24 19.16 -36.87 0.01
N PRO A 25 18.05 -37.61 0.16
CA PRO A 25 17.23 -38.05 -0.97
C PRO A 25 16.25 -36.97 -1.45
N VAL A 26 15.94 -37.00 -2.75
CA VAL A 26 14.80 -36.27 -3.34
C VAL A 26 13.51 -36.75 -2.66
N LEU A 27 12.72 -35.83 -2.11
CA LEU A 27 11.47 -36.10 -1.41
C LEU A 27 10.25 -35.69 -2.24
N THR A 28 9.70 -36.63 -3.00
CA THR A 28 8.37 -36.47 -3.61
C THR A 28 7.27 -36.63 -2.55
N LEU A 29 6.61 -35.54 -2.15
CA LEU A 29 5.49 -35.60 -1.21
C LEU A 29 4.23 -36.14 -1.90
N SER A 30 3.56 -37.07 -1.22
CA SER A 30 2.16 -37.46 -1.48
C SER A 30 1.44 -37.51 -0.14
N GLY A 31 0.33 -36.80 -0.03
CA GLY A 31 -0.21 -36.36 1.26
C GLY A 31 -0.90 -37.44 2.11
N GLY A 32 -0.96 -37.18 3.41
CA GLY A 32 -1.74 -37.91 4.41
C GLY A 32 -1.82 -37.11 5.71
N SER A 33 -3.03 -36.90 6.24
CA SER A 33 -3.30 -35.98 7.34
C SER A 33 -2.89 -36.51 8.72
N LEU A 34 -2.52 -35.60 9.62
CA LEU A 34 -2.28 -35.87 11.05
C LEU A 34 -3.58 -36.19 11.80
N SER A 35 -3.66 -37.37 12.44
CA SER A 35 -4.46 -37.56 13.66
C SER A 35 -3.99 -38.76 14.50
N GLU A 36 -4.05 -38.58 15.81
CA GLU A 36 -3.89 -39.58 16.89
C GLU A 36 -2.50 -40.24 17.06
N ALA A 37 -2.03 -40.28 18.31
CA ALA A 37 -0.70 -40.76 18.69
C ALA A 37 -0.75 -41.96 19.65
N ALA A 38 0.26 -42.83 19.52
CA ALA A 38 0.72 -43.83 20.49
C ALA A 38 -0.26 -44.92 20.98
N ASP A 39 0.03 -46.18 20.63
CA ASP A 39 0.16 -47.24 21.65
C ASP A 39 1.17 -48.34 21.24
N SER A 40 1.35 -49.32 22.12
CA SER A 40 2.60 -49.99 22.47
C SER A 40 2.92 -51.33 21.76
N TYR A 41 4.21 -51.46 21.42
CA TYR A 41 5.14 -52.58 21.71
C TYR A 41 4.69 -54.09 21.67
N GLN A 42 5.59 -54.92 21.14
CA GLN A 42 5.76 -56.39 21.31
C GLN A 42 4.83 -57.41 20.61
N ARG A 43 5.40 -58.11 19.61
CA ARG A 43 5.66 -59.58 19.59
C ARG A 43 6.53 -59.97 18.37
N LEU A 44 7.80 -60.38 18.53
CA LEU A 44 8.36 -61.69 18.94
C LEU A 44 8.72 -62.68 17.80
N HIS A 45 9.96 -62.53 17.29
CA HIS A 45 10.99 -63.57 16.99
C HIS A 45 10.70 -64.92 16.29
N HIS A 46 11.59 -65.22 15.30
CA HIS A 46 12.12 -66.54 14.85
C HIS A 46 11.14 -67.59 14.26
N SER A 47 11.52 -68.46 13.32
CA SER A 47 12.84 -68.97 12.87
C SER A 47 13.03 -68.83 11.33
N GLN A 48 14.23 -68.58 10.79
CA GLN A 48 15.37 -69.51 10.59
C GLN A 48 15.08 -70.79 9.78
N THR A 49 15.35 -70.69 8.47
CA THR A 49 16.11 -71.64 7.60
C THR A 49 15.82 -73.14 7.60
N LEU A 50 15.65 -73.69 6.39
CA LEU A 50 16.39 -74.89 5.96
C LEU A 50 16.60 -74.91 4.44
N PHE A 51 17.78 -75.36 4.00
CA PHE A 51 18.10 -75.60 2.59
C PHE A 51 17.54 -76.95 2.12
N ASN A 52 17.14 -77.06 0.86
CA ASN A 52 17.81 -78.03 -0.02
C ASN A 52 17.73 -77.67 -1.51
N ARG A 53 18.68 -78.19 -2.29
CA ARG A 53 18.64 -78.22 -3.77
C ARG A 53 17.74 -79.36 -4.23
N ASP A 54 17.18 -79.25 -5.43
CA ASP A 54 17.51 -80.26 -6.46
C ASP A 54 17.45 -79.68 -7.89
N SER A 55 17.83 -80.49 -8.88
CA SER A 55 18.11 -80.08 -10.26
C SER A 55 17.33 -80.88 -11.30
N GLY A 56 16.95 -80.28 -12.44
CA GLY A 56 16.23 -80.99 -13.51
C GLY A 56 15.95 -80.17 -14.77
N SER A 57 16.50 -80.58 -15.90
CA SER A 57 16.28 -80.03 -17.24
C SER A 57 15.12 -80.72 -17.99
N GLY A 58 14.53 -80.09 -19.01
CA GLY A 58 13.85 -80.86 -20.08
C GLY A 58 12.63 -80.28 -20.82
N GLN A 59 12.88 -79.50 -21.88
CA GLN A 59 12.19 -79.47 -23.20
C GLN A 59 10.66 -79.78 -23.39
N PHE A 60 9.95 -78.77 -23.93
CA PHE A 60 9.05 -78.78 -25.12
C PHE A 60 7.65 -79.48 -25.18
N CYS A 61 6.75 -78.75 -25.86
CA CYS A 61 5.73 -79.17 -26.85
C CYS A 61 4.23 -79.45 -26.50
N SER A 62 3.43 -78.37 -26.66
CA SER A 62 2.42 -78.22 -27.74
C SER A 62 0.90 -78.38 -27.46
N ARG A 63 0.11 -77.70 -28.33
CA ARG A 63 -1.37 -77.64 -28.47
C ARG A 63 -2.08 -76.72 -27.45
N LYS A 64 -3.09 -75.91 -27.83
CA LYS A 64 -3.90 -75.85 -29.08
C LYS A 64 -4.42 -74.42 -29.35
N MET A 65 -4.51 -73.98 -30.61
CA MET A 65 -5.04 -72.66 -31.01
C MET A 65 -6.59 -72.58 -31.06
N ARG A 66 -7.13 -71.36 -30.97
CA ARG A 66 -8.40 -70.91 -31.59
C ARG A 66 -8.21 -69.54 -32.25
N ILE A 67 -8.94 -69.30 -33.35
CA ILE A 67 -8.88 -68.19 -34.33
C ILE A 67 -10.31 -68.07 -34.91
N TRP A 68 -10.94 -66.92 -35.20
CA TRP A 68 -10.61 -65.48 -35.11
C TRP A 68 -11.86 -64.71 -34.55
N PRO A 69 -11.99 -63.35 -34.47
CA PRO A 69 -11.82 -62.34 -35.56
C PRO A 69 -10.97 -61.09 -35.19
N PRO A 70 -10.66 -60.19 -36.15
CA PRO A 70 -9.88 -58.97 -35.93
C PRO A 70 -10.71 -57.70 -35.71
N PHE A 71 -10.19 -56.77 -34.90
CA PHE A 71 -10.58 -55.35 -34.77
C PHE A 71 -9.30 -54.53 -34.41
N PRO A 72 -9.25 -53.20 -34.64
CA PRO A 72 -8.22 -52.66 -35.53
C PRO A 72 -6.93 -52.15 -34.87
N LEU A 73 -5.92 -51.96 -35.70
CA LEU A 73 -4.79 -51.06 -35.45
C LEU A 73 -5.29 -49.62 -35.54
N GLU A 74 -5.67 -49.03 -34.40
CA GLU A 74 -5.67 -47.57 -34.25
C GLU A 74 -5.50 -47.19 -32.78
N LYS A 75 -4.25 -47.17 -32.34
CA LYS A 75 -3.80 -46.25 -31.29
C LYS A 75 -2.67 -45.44 -31.91
N SER A 76 -2.90 -44.14 -32.10
CA SER A 76 -1.84 -43.20 -32.36
C SER A 76 -0.81 -43.29 -31.24
N LEU A 77 0.47 -43.39 -31.61
CA LEU A 77 1.53 -43.01 -30.69
C LEU A 77 1.54 -41.48 -30.66
N VAL A 78 0.64 -40.92 -29.86
CA VAL A 78 0.87 -39.59 -29.29
C VAL A 78 2.04 -39.79 -28.33
N THR A 79 3.24 -39.44 -28.79
CA THR A 79 4.33 -39.11 -27.89
C THR A 79 3.91 -37.84 -27.19
N GLU A 80 3.49 -37.97 -25.93
CA GLU A 80 3.27 -36.82 -25.05
C GLU A 80 4.55 -35.96 -25.07
N ASN A 81 4.41 -34.66 -25.33
CA ASN A 81 5.55 -33.75 -25.29
C ASN A 81 6.09 -33.77 -23.85
N PRO A 82 7.40 -33.95 -23.60
CA PRO A 82 7.94 -34.02 -22.25
C PRO A 82 7.65 -32.76 -21.42
N ARG A 83 7.36 -31.61 -22.05
CA ARG A 83 6.92 -30.37 -21.38
C ARG A 83 5.40 -30.30 -21.12
N THR A 84 4.63 -31.36 -21.37
CA THR A 84 3.17 -31.40 -21.15
C THR A 84 2.83 -31.70 -19.70
N VAL A 85 2.19 -30.75 -19.00
CA VAL A 85 1.81 -30.86 -17.59
C VAL A 85 0.29 -30.96 -17.45
N LYS A 86 -0.17 -31.84 -16.55
CA LYS A 86 -1.59 -32.02 -16.25
C LYS A 86 -1.99 -31.24 -14.99
N CYS A 87 -3.01 -30.40 -15.14
CA CYS A 87 -3.46 -29.45 -14.15
C CYS A 87 -4.38 -30.07 -13.08
N LYS A 88 -4.52 -29.38 -11.95
CA LYS A 88 -5.30 -29.83 -10.77
C LYS A 88 -6.81 -29.94 -11.04
N ASP A 89 -7.33 -29.14 -11.98
CA ASP A 89 -8.71 -29.21 -12.50
C ASP A 89 -8.93 -30.36 -13.50
N GLY A 90 -7.86 -30.98 -14.00
CA GLY A 90 -7.87 -32.04 -14.99
C GLY A 90 -7.57 -31.60 -16.44
N THR A 91 -7.34 -30.31 -16.70
CA THR A 91 -6.86 -29.81 -17.99
C THR A 91 -5.36 -30.11 -18.20
N THR A 92 -4.79 -29.66 -19.31
CA THR A 92 -3.42 -29.96 -19.72
C THR A 92 -2.81 -28.72 -20.38
N THR A 93 -1.64 -28.28 -19.90
CA THR A 93 -0.86 -27.17 -20.46
C THR A 93 0.50 -27.67 -20.98
N VAL A 94 1.29 -26.78 -21.60
CA VAL A 94 2.67 -27.04 -22.01
C VAL A 94 3.56 -25.99 -21.36
N VAL A 95 4.68 -26.41 -20.78
CA VAL A 95 5.68 -25.52 -20.19
C VAL A 95 6.60 -25.04 -21.30
N GLU A 96 6.31 -23.87 -21.87
CA GLU A 96 7.00 -23.31 -23.03
C GLU A 96 6.93 -21.79 -22.99
N TRP A 97 8.00 -21.12 -23.44
CA TRP A 97 8.18 -19.67 -23.29
C TRP A 97 6.97 -18.87 -23.75
N GLY A 98 6.45 -18.00 -22.88
CA GLY A 98 5.33 -17.11 -23.20
C GLY A 98 3.95 -17.78 -23.19
N ILE A 99 3.86 -19.04 -22.77
CA ILE A 99 2.60 -19.77 -22.64
C ILE A 99 2.26 -19.95 -21.16
N GLU A 100 1.02 -19.58 -20.77
CA GLU A 100 0.49 -19.88 -19.44
C GLU A 100 0.46 -21.39 -19.18
N THR A 101 0.91 -21.78 -17.99
CA THR A 101 0.99 -23.17 -17.55
C THR A 101 0.46 -23.34 -16.12
N CYS A 102 0.04 -24.56 -15.81
CA CYS A 102 -0.33 -24.95 -14.44
C CYS A 102 0.81 -25.68 -13.70
N ALA A 103 2.03 -25.63 -14.26
CA ALA A 103 3.22 -26.16 -13.62
C ALA A 103 3.66 -25.28 -12.45
N GLU A 104 4.05 -25.94 -11.35
CA GLU A 104 4.80 -25.32 -10.26
C GLU A 104 6.26 -25.13 -10.75
N PRO A 105 6.98 -24.07 -10.34
CA PRO A 105 8.33 -23.79 -10.81
C PRO A 105 9.33 -24.86 -10.35
N GLU A 106 10.45 -25.01 -11.05
CA GLU A 106 11.58 -25.79 -10.52
C GLU A 106 12.36 -24.94 -9.51
N VAL A 107 12.72 -25.51 -8.35
CA VAL A 107 13.22 -24.75 -7.20
C VAL A 107 14.55 -25.29 -6.71
N PHE A 108 15.54 -24.40 -6.64
CA PHE A 108 16.92 -24.73 -6.32
C PHE A 108 17.45 -23.79 -5.23
N ALA A 109 17.49 -24.25 -3.99
CA ALA A 109 17.98 -23.47 -2.85
C ALA A 109 19.43 -23.87 -2.47
N ALA A 110 20.23 -22.89 -2.05
CA ALA A 110 21.53 -23.15 -1.43
C ALA A 110 21.36 -23.94 -0.11
N SER A 111 22.35 -24.76 0.26
CA SER A 111 22.23 -25.76 1.34
C SER A 111 22.10 -25.20 2.76
N ASP A 112 22.19 -23.88 2.93
CA ASP A 112 22.04 -23.13 4.18
C ASP A 112 20.71 -22.35 4.28
N VAL A 113 19.90 -22.33 3.21
CA VAL A 113 18.56 -21.73 3.18
C VAL A 113 17.58 -22.58 4.00
N SER A 114 16.70 -21.96 4.79
CA SER A 114 15.67 -22.68 5.55
C SER A 114 14.48 -23.06 4.66
N GLN A 115 13.75 -24.13 5.04
CA GLN A 115 12.51 -24.47 4.35
C GLN A 115 11.48 -23.34 4.47
N GLU A 116 11.48 -22.59 5.58
CA GLU A 116 10.61 -21.44 5.81
C GLU A 116 10.87 -20.32 4.78
N THR A 117 12.13 -20.05 4.41
CA THR A 117 12.47 -19.12 3.32
C THR A 117 12.00 -19.63 1.95
N ILE A 118 12.11 -20.93 1.69
CA ILE A 118 11.65 -21.55 0.43
C ILE A 118 10.12 -21.45 0.32
N ASP A 119 9.41 -21.82 1.39
CA ASP A 119 7.96 -21.81 1.46
C ASP A 119 7.42 -20.37 1.32
N LEU A 120 8.04 -19.37 1.99
CA LEU A 120 7.73 -17.95 1.83
C LEU A 120 7.96 -17.47 0.39
N THR A 121 9.09 -17.82 -0.23
CA THR A 121 9.38 -17.43 -1.63
C THR A 121 8.31 -17.98 -2.57
N LEU A 122 7.86 -19.23 -2.35
CA LEU A 122 6.83 -19.88 -3.16
C LEU A 122 5.41 -19.37 -2.87
N GLU A 123 5.14 -18.90 -1.66
CA GLU A 123 3.89 -18.19 -1.32
C GLU A 123 3.75 -16.90 -2.13
N TRP A 124 4.78 -16.05 -2.14
CA TRP A 124 4.75 -14.77 -2.85
C TRP A 124 4.89 -14.93 -4.37
N TYR A 125 5.67 -15.91 -4.85
CA TYR A 125 5.64 -16.35 -6.24
C TYR A 125 4.20 -16.73 -6.66
N LYS A 126 3.51 -17.51 -5.83
CA LYS A 126 2.13 -17.93 -6.11
C LYS A 126 1.17 -16.74 -6.18
N VAL A 127 1.25 -15.78 -5.26
CA VAL A 127 0.46 -14.53 -5.30
C VAL A 127 0.65 -13.81 -6.64
N ALA A 128 1.89 -13.67 -7.12
CA ALA A 128 2.17 -13.07 -8.42
C ALA A 128 1.57 -13.87 -9.60
N THR A 129 1.69 -15.21 -9.59
CA THR A 129 1.11 -16.06 -10.64
C THR A 129 -0.42 -16.05 -10.68
N GLU A 130 -1.08 -15.84 -9.54
CA GLU A 130 -2.55 -15.75 -9.46
C GLU A 130 -3.06 -14.36 -9.87
N ALA A 131 -2.23 -13.32 -9.78
CA ALA A 131 -2.55 -11.96 -10.18
C ALA A 131 -2.30 -11.69 -11.68
N TRP A 132 -1.18 -12.16 -12.23
CA TRP A 132 -0.74 -11.83 -13.60
C TRP A 132 -0.68 -13.03 -14.55
N GLY A 133 -1.01 -14.24 -14.09
CA GLY A 133 -0.91 -15.48 -14.86
C GLY A 133 0.44 -16.17 -14.70
N ASN A 134 0.44 -17.52 -14.77
CA ASN A 134 1.62 -18.34 -14.50
C ASN A 134 2.37 -18.70 -15.80
N TYR A 135 3.34 -17.89 -16.18
CA TYR A 135 4.21 -18.14 -17.34
C TYR A 135 5.45 -18.96 -16.98
N GLY A 136 6.01 -19.71 -17.94
CA GLY A 136 7.23 -20.49 -17.73
C GLY A 136 7.95 -20.94 -19.02
N PRO A 137 8.98 -21.80 -18.91
CA PRO A 137 9.53 -22.36 -17.67
C PRO A 137 10.20 -21.30 -16.79
N VAL A 138 9.98 -21.35 -15.48
CA VAL A 138 10.71 -20.56 -14.48
C VAL A 138 11.45 -21.49 -13.53
N GLU A 139 12.71 -21.15 -13.26
CA GLU A 139 13.55 -21.78 -12.26
C GLU A 139 13.84 -20.78 -11.13
N VAL A 140 13.40 -21.08 -9.92
CA VAL A 140 13.56 -20.23 -8.74
C VAL A 140 14.85 -20.64 -8.01
N TYR A 141 15.83 -19.74 -7.97
CA TYR A 141 17.12 -19.94 -7.32
C TYR A 141 17.21 -19.10 -6.04
N ILE A 142 17.32 -19.76 -4.88
CA ILE A 142 17.34 -19.08 -3.58
C ILE A 142 18.74 -19.19 -2.97
N VAL A 143 19.38 -18.04 -2.75
CA VAL A 143 20.77 -17.93 -2.28
C VAL A 143 20.79 -17.62 -0.78
N GLY A 144 21.56 -18.39 -0.02
CA GLY A 144 21.72 -18.20 1.42
C GLY A 144 22.77 -17.15 1.80
N ASN A 145 23.31 -17.30 3.00
CA ASN A 145 24.35 -16.43 3.57
C ASN A 145 25.74 -17.09 3.62
N ASP A 146 25.89 -18.35 3.18
CA ASP A 146 27.19 -19.03 3.04
C ASP A 146 27.69 -19.11 1.57
N VAL A 147 28.94 -18.70 1.37
CA VAL A 147 29.58 -18.61 0.04
C VAL A 147 29.92 -19.99 -0.56
N GLU A 148 30.18 -21.01 0.25
CA GLU A 148 30.43 -22.37 -0.27
C GLU A 148 29.10 -23.09 -0.58
N ALA A 149 28.02 -22.79 0.16
CA ALA A 149 26.67 -23.23 -0.18
C ALA A 149 26.19 -22.60 -1.51
N ALA A 150 26.45 -21.31 -1.73
CA ALA A 150 26.16 -20.63 -3.00
C ALA A 150 26.95 -21.23 -4.18
N LYS A 151 28.24 -21.57 -4.02
CA LYS A 151 29.01 -22.32 -5.03
C LYS A 151 28.44 -23.71 -5.29
N GLY A 152 27.94 -24.38 -4.26
CA GLY A 152 27.20 -25.64 -4.41
C GLY A 152 25.96 -25.48 -5.31
N LEU A 153 25.26 -24.35 -5.19
CA LEU A 153 24.15 -24.01 -6.07
C LEU A 153 24.61 -23.70 -7.51
N GLU A 154 25.78 -23.06 -7.69
CA GLU A 154 26.40 -22.85 -9.02
C GLU A 154 26.77 -24.19 -9.70
N GLU A 155 27.24 -25.19 -8.94
CA GLU A 155 27.45 -26.55 -9.44
C GLU A 155 26.14 -27.25 -9.83
N VAL A 156 25.06 -27.08 -9.04
CA VAL A 156 23.73 -27.63 -9.36
C VAL A 156 23.20 -27.02 -10.66
N TYR A 157 23.16 -25.70 -10.75
CA TYR A 157 22.75 -24.93 -11.94
C TYR A 157 23.51 -25.39 -13.19
N CYS A 158 24.85 -25.50 -13.13
CA CYS A 158 25.64 -25.93 -14.27
C CYS A 158 25.28 -27.37 -14.72
N ASN A 159 25.09 -28.30 -13.78
CA ASN A 159 24.79 -29.69 -14.12
C ASN A 159 23.34 -29.91 -14.59
N HIS A 160 22.39 -29.10 -14.11
CA HIS A 160 20.98 -29.10 -14.55
C HIS A 160 20.87 -28.74 -16.03
N HIS A 161 21.37 -27.56 -16.42
CA HIS A 161 21.29 -27.07 -17.80
C HIS A 161 22.02 -27.96 -18.81
N LYS A 162 23.19 -28.51 -18.45
CA LYS A 162 23.90 -29.54 -19.25
C LYS A 162 23.11 -30.83 -19.48
N SER A 163 22.05 -31.07 -18.72
CA SER A 163 21.17 -32.24 -18.88
C SER A 163 19.93 -31.94 -19.73
N LEU A 164 19.53 -30.67 -19.82
CA LEU A 164 18.41 -30.18 -20.62
C LEU A 164 18.84 -29.78 -22.04
N ASP A 165 20.03 -29.18 -22.18
CA ASP A 165 20.52 -28.61 -23.43
C ASP A 165 21.91 -29.14 -23.79
N THR A 166 22.08 -29.59 -25.04
CA THR A 166 23.35 -30.14 -25.54
C THR A 166 24.33 -29.10 -26.08
N ASN A 167 23.89 -27.85 -26.23
CA ASN A 167 24.70 -26.71 -26.66
C ASN A 167 25.25 -25.89 -25.49
N TRP A 168 24.77 -26.15 -24.25
CA TRP A 168 25.19 -25.46 -23.03
C TRP A 168 26.71 -25.50 -22.80
N ASN A 169 27.32 -24.33 -22.61
CA ASN A 169 28.77 -24.19 -22.65
C ASN A 169 29.37 -24.03 -21.25
N GLU A 170 29.92 -25.12 -20.71
CA GLU A 170 30.56 -25.19 -19.38
C GLU A 170 31.62 -24.11 -19.11
N LYS A 171 32.17 -23.47 -20.15
CA LYS A 171 33.20 -22.43 -20.03
C LYS A 171 32.63 -21.01 -19.87
N TRP A 172 31.41 -20.77 -20.36
CA TRP A 172 30.85 -19.42 -20.48
C TRP A 172 29.52 -19.28 -19.73
N ASP A 173 28.67 -20.30 -19.80
CA ASP A 173 27.33 -20.29 -19.21
C ASP A 173 27.32 -20.86 -17.77
N CYS A 174 28.48 -21.32 -17.26
CA CYS A 174 28.68 -21.77 -15.88
C CYS A 174 29.69 -20.90 -15.12
N ALA A 175 29.54 -20.84 -13.80
CA ALA A 175 30.45 -20.15 -12.89
C ALA A 175 31.90 -20.70 -13.00
N ASN A 176 32.87 -19.80 -12.87
CA ASN A 176 34.31 -20.09 -13.01
C ASN A 176 35.16 -18.99 -12.33
N GLU A 177 36.49 -19.08 -12.43
CA GLU A 177 37.45 -18.13 -11.80
C GLU A 177 37.24 -16.64 -12.15
N ASN A 178 36.43 -16.31 -13.17
CA ASN A 178 36.21 -14.93 -13.65
C ASN A 178 34.71 -14.55 -13.72
N TYR A 179 33.80 -15.44 -13.35
CA TYR A 179 32.35 -15.22 -13.44
C TYR A 179 31.63 -16.04 -12.37
N GLN A 180 30.75 -15.39 -11.61
CA GLN A 180 29.98 -15.97 -10.52
C GLN A 180 28.50 -15.74 -10.82
N ILE A 181 27.63 -16.65 -10.40
CA ILE A 181 26.19 -16.61 -10.70
C ILE A 181 25.41 -16.32 -9.41
N PHE A 182 25.71 -17.04 -8.33
CA PHE A 182 25.05 -16.88 -7.03
C PHE A 182 25.99 -16.37 -5.94
N SER A 183 27.29 -16.62 -6.05
CA SER A 183 28.26 -16.32 -4.99
C SER A 183 28.32 -14.85 -4.55
N ASN A 184 27.93 -13.89 -5.41
CA ASN A 184 27.94 -12.46 -5.09
C ASN A 184 26.67 -12.01 -4.35
N TYR A 185 25.52 -12.68 -4.56
CA TYR A 185 24.29 -12.38 -3.82
C TYR A 185 24.45 -12.59 -2.31
N VAL A 186 25.38 -13.45 -1.89
CA VAL A 186 25.78 -13.64 -0.49
C VAL A 186 26.47 -12.39 0.11
N THR A 187 27.27 -11.66 -0.67
CA THR A 187 27.97 -10.46 -0.21
C THR A 187 27.14 -9.20 -0.42
N ASP A 188 26.46 -9.10 -1.55
CA ASP A 188 25.91 -7.86 -2.06
C ASP A 188 24.38 -7.77 -1.82
N GLY A 189 23.69 -8.92 -1.75
CA GLY A 189 22.25 -9.03 -1.54
C GLY A 189 21.43 -8.98 -2.83
N GLY A 190 20.16 -8.63 -2.72
CA GLY A 190 19.26 -8.36 -3.85
C GLY A 190 18.64 -9.59 -4.52
N ALA A 191 17.99 -9.33 -5.65
CA ALA A 191 17.29 -10.30 -6.48
C ALA A 191 17.53 -9.97 -7.97
N ALA A 192 17.18 -10.90 -8.88
CA ALA A 192 17.16 -10.65 -10.33
C ALA A 192 16.45 -11.74 -11.14
N VAL A 193 15.76 -11.34 -12.21
CA VAL A 193 15.43 -12.21 -13.35
C VAL A 193 16.56 -12.25 -14.37
N SER A 194 16.80 -13.42 -14.96
CA SER A 194 17.64 -13.56 -16.15
C SER A 194 16.97 -14.44 -17.21
N THR A 195 17.14 -14.06 -18.47
CA THR A 195 16.44 -14.64 -19.62
C THR A 195 17.36 -15.48 -20.50
N PHE A 196 16.97 -16.73 -20.72
CA PHE A 196 17.74 -17.70 -21.50
C PHE A 196 17.06 -18.10 -22.82
N LYS A 197 16.16 -17.25 -23.34
CA LYS A 197 15.73 -17.34 -24.75
C LYS A 197 16.86 -16.89 -25.69
N ARG A 198 17.63 -17.84 -26.22
CA ARG A 198 18.90 -17.58 -26.92
C ARG A 198 19.01 -18.32 -28.24
N THR A 199 19.59 -17.65 -29.25
CA THR A 199 19.77 -18.17 -30.63
C THR A 199 20.71 -19.38 -30.77
N TYR A 200 21.23 -19.90 -29.65
CA TYR A 200 22.16 -21.02 -29.56
C TYR A 200 21.74 -22.11 -28.55
N LEU A 201 20.56 -21.98 -27.93
CA LEU A 201 19.98 -22.95 -27.00
C LEU A 201 18.78 -23.67 -27.63
N GLU A 202 18.48 -24.86 -27.12
CA GLU A 202 17.33 -25.71 -27.41
C GLU A 202 16.30 -25.69 -26.25
N TYR A 203 16.69 -25.16 -25.08
CA TYR A 203 15.84 -24.96 -23.91
C TYR A 203 15.76 -23.48 -23.52
N ASP A 204 14.60 -22.87 -23.74
CA ASP A 204 14.28 -21.50 -23.29
C ASP A 204 13.67 -21.54 -21.88
N PHE A 205 14.18 -20.72 -20.97
CA PHE A 205 13.70 -20.60 -19.58
C PHE A 205 14.05 -19.23 -18.99
N LEU A 206 13.39 -18.89 -17.87
CA LEU A 206 13.73 -17.75 -17.02
C LEU A 206 14.26 -18.25 -15.68
N THR A 207 15.29 -17.59 -15.15
CA THR A 207 15.68 -17.75 -13.74
C THR A 207 15.11 -16.61 -12.93
N LEU A 208 14.52 -16.89 -11.77
CA LEU A 208 14.17 -15.91 -10.75
C LEU A 208 15.11 -16.13 -9.56
N ILE A 209 16.00 -15.18 -9.27
CA ILE A 209 17.04 -15.30 -8.25
C ILE A 209 16.65 -14.43 -7.04
N MET A 210 16.60 -15.03 -5.85
CA MET A 210 16.37 -14.33 -4.58
C MET A 210 17.56 -14.55 -3.62
N SER A 211 18.19 -13.49 -3.13
CA SER A 211 19.11 -13.59 -1.98
C SER A 211 18.33 -13.54 -0.67
N ALA A 212 18.76 -14.31 0.33
CA ALA A 212 18.26 -14.20 1.71
C ALA A 212 18.88 -13.00 2.46
N LYS A 213 19.05 -11.86 1.78
CA LYS A 213 19.82 -10.70 2.23
C LYS A 213 19.55 -9.45 1.38
N TYR A 214 19.20 -8.34 2.04
CA TYR A 214 18.93 -7.03 1.43
C TYR A 214 17.96 -7.08 0.23
N PRO A 215 16.66 -7.33 0.45
CA PRO A 215 16.04 -7.71 1.74
C PRO A 215 16.29 -9.19 2.09
N GLY A 216 16.35 -9.52 3.38
CA GLY A 216 16.26 -10.89 3.90
C GLY A 216 14.82 -11.29 4.20
N PRO A 217 14.50 -12.59 4.34
CA PRO A 217 13.12 -13.09 4.46
C PRO A 217 12.36 -12.66 5.73
N GLU A 218 13.06 -12.09 6.72
CA GLU A 218 12.47 -11.50 7.93
C GLU A 218 12.08 -10.01 7.73
N GLU A 219 12.52 -9.38 6.62
CA GLU A 219 12.25 -7.97 6.29
C GLU A 219 10.98 -7.87 5.42
N GLU A 220 10.15 -6.86 5.66
CA GLU A 220 8.87 -6.72 4.93
C GLU A 220 9.07 -6.65 3.41
N ASP A 221 10.07 -5.89 2.98
CA ASP A 221 10.41 -5.67 1.56
C ASP A 221 10.80 -6.94 0.80
N TYR A 222 11.07 -8.07 1.47
CA TYR A 222 11.30 -9.36 0.79
C TYR A 222 10.10 -9.78 -0.07
N LYS A 223 8.89 -9.50 0.43
CA LYS A 223 7.63 -9.92 -0.19
C LYS A 223 7.36 -9.18 -1.49
N PRO A 224 7.35 -7.83 -1.56
CA PRO A 224 7.23 -7.11 -2.83
C PRO A 224 8.44 -7.36 -3.76
N VAL A 225 9.64 -7.65 -3.28
CA VAL A 225 10.76 -8.01 -4.18
C VAL A 225 10.51 -9.34 -4.92
N VAL A 226 9.90 -10.36 -4.28
CA VAL A 226 9.48 -11.58 -5.02
C VAL A 226 8.42 -11.24 -6.09
N LEU A 227 7.53 -10.28 -5.83
CA LEU A 227 6.55 -9.81 -6.82
C LEU A 227 7.22 -9.01 -7.95
N HIS A 228 8.21 -8.15 -7.65
CA HIS A 228 8.98 -7.37 -8.63
C HIS A 228 9.65 -8.28 -9.65
N GLU A 229 10.38 -9.29 -9.17
CA GLU A 229 11.03 -10.26 -10.05
C GLU A 229 10.02 -11.08 -10.84
N TYR A 230 8.88 -11.48 -10.26
CA TYR A 230 7.85 -12.15 -11.05
C TYR A 230 7.19 -11.23 -12.10
N PHE A 231 7.16 -9.92 -11.88
CA PHE A 231 6.72 -8.99 -12.93
C PHE A 231 7.71 -8.94 -14.11
N HIS A 232 9.02 -9.06 -13.87
CA HIS A 232 9.98 -9.25 -14.96
C HIS A 232 9.78 -10.58 -15.70
N VAL A 233 9.33 -11.65 -15.03
CA VAL A 233 8.90 -12.88 -15.72
C VAL A 233 7.71 -12.59 -16.63
N TYR A 234 6.69 -11.88 -16.14
CA TYR A 234 5.51 -11.48 -16.91
C TYR A 234 5.87 -10.62 -18.14
N GLN A 235 6.67 -9.57 -17.95
CA GLN A 235 7.17 -8.69 -19.01
C GLN A 235 7.89 -9.48 -20.11
N HIS A 236 8.76 -10.41 -19.74
CA HIS A 236 9.58 -11.15 -20.68
C HIS A 236 8.85 -12.31 -21.36
N ALA A 237 7.84 -12.90 -20.71
CA ALA A 237 6.98 -13.91 -21.31
C ALA A 237 6.31 -13.38 -22.60
N HIS A 238 5.90 -12.11 -22.61
CA HIS A 238 5.30 -11.40 -23.74
C HIS A 238 6.29 -10.96 -24.84
N ILE A 239 7.54 -11.46 -24.82
CA ILE A 239 8.56 -11.16 -25.83
C ILE A 239 9.19 -12.45 -26.36
N SER A 240 8.98 -12.73 -27.65
CA SER A 240 9.52 -13.93 -28.32
C SER A 240 10.93 -13.78 -28.90
N ASP A 241 11.50 -12.57 -28.90
CA ASP A 241 12.86 -12.31 -29.39
C ASP A 241 13.93 -13.15 -28.67
N GLU A 242 14.68 -13.93 -29.46
CA GLU A 242 15.89 -14.63 -29.05
C GLU A 242 17.10 -13.67 -29.04
N CYS A 243 17.89 -13.68 -27.97
CA CYS A 243 19.11 -12.88 -27.90
C CYS A 243 20.36 -13.69 -28.30
N GLY A 244 21.35 -13.01 -28.88
CA GLY A 244 22.68 -13.57 -29.13
C GLY A 244 23.50 -13.79 -27.85
N SER A 245 24.71 -14.33 -28.03
CA SER A 245 25.74 -14.45 -26.98
C SER A 245 26.71 -13.26 -26.94
N ASP A 246 26.73 -12.40 -27.96
CA ASP A 246 27.54 -11.19 -28.00
C ASP A 246 26.70 -10.00 -27.51
N SER A 247 26.98 -9.48 -26.31
CA SER A 247 26.23 -8.36 -25.72
C SER A 247 26.34 -7.03 -26.48
N ARG A 248 27.21 -6.97 -27.51
CA ARG A 248 27.34 -5.85 -28.45
C ARG A 248 26.36 -5.94 -29.63
N GLU A 249 25.72 -7.08 -29.84
CA GLU A 249 24.60 -7.21 -30.76
C GLU A 249 23.34 -6.60 -30.11
N ILE A 250 22.43 -6.10 -30.95
CA ILE A 250 21.15 -5.54 -30.50
C ILE A 250 20.17 -6.70 -30.39
N CYS A 251 19.66 -7.00 -29.19
CA CYS A 251 18.52 -7.90 -29.07
C CYS A 251 17.23 -7.10 -29.25
N GLY A 252 16.26 -7.62 -30.02
CA GLY A 252 14.96 -6.95 -30.19
C GLY A 252 14.18 -6.84 -28.87
N ARG A 253 14.42 -7.78 -27.95
CA ARG A 253 13.99 -7.74 -26.54
C ARG A 253 14.35 -6.44 -25.83
N ASP A 254 15.59 -5.96 -25.96
CA ASP A 254 16.06 -4.71 -25.35
C ASP A 254 15.19 -3.51 -25.83
N GLY A 255 14.85 -3.50 -27.12
CA GLY A 255 13.99 -2.48 -27.72
C GLY A 255 12.50 -2.63 -27.39
N LYS A 256 12.04 -3.85 -27.10
CA LYS A 256 10.68 -4.15 -26.61
C LYS A 256 10.51 -3.90 -25.11
N ASN A 257 11.57 -3.81 -24.32
CA ASN A 257 11.50 -3.60 -22.86
C ASN A 257 11.79 -2.15 -22.42
N GLY A 258 11.45 -1.15 -23.25
CA GLY A 258 11.61 0.27 -22.92
C GLY A 258 12.96 0.90 -23.30
N GLY A 259 13.95 0.10 -23.71
CA GLY A 259 15.26 0.54 -24.20
C GLY A 259 16.43 -0.25 -23.60
N LYS A 260 17.52 -0.39 -24.36
CA LYS A 260 18.75 -1.02 -23.84
C LYS A 260 19.42 -0.09 -22.85
N ASP A 261 19.75 -0.61 -21.66
CA ASP A 261 20.37 0.13 -20.56
C ASP A 261 19.50 1.29 -20.00
N ASN A 262 18.19 1.35 -20.36
CA ASN A 262 17.22 2.37 -19.96
C ASN A 262 16.12 1.76 -19.03
N PRO A 263 16.32 1.70 -17.70
CA PRO A 263 15.44 0.97 -16.78
C PRO A 263 14.00 1.49 -16.64
N TRP A 264 13.78 2.79 -16.92
CA TRP A 264 12.57 3.57 -16.57
C TRP A 264 11.21 2.85 -16.68
N PHE A 265 10.94 2.10 -17.76
CA PHE A 265 9.65 1.43 -17.96
C PHE A 265 9.63 -0.01 -17.45
N ALA A 266 10.73 -0.76 -17.62
CA ALA A 266 10.80 -2.15 -17.18
C ALA A 266 10.87 -2.27 -15.66
N GLU A 267 11.83 -1.56 -15.06
CA GLU A 267 12.02 -1.52 -13.60
C GLU A 267 10.89 -0.76 -12.93
N GLY A 268 10.45 0.37 -13.51
CA GLY A 268 9.32 1.15 -13.01
C GLY A 268 7.99 0.38 -13.05
N GLY A 269 7.77 -0.43 -14.10
CA GLY A 269 6.62 -1.31 -14.20
C GLY A 269 6.64 -2.43 -13.16
N ALA A 270 7.79 -3.08 -12.97
CA ALA A 270 7.95 -4.11 -11.96
C ALA A 270 7.77 -3.57 -10.55
N GLU A 271 8.38 -2.43 -10.24
CA GLU A 271 8.30 -1.78 -8.93
C GLU A 271 6.85 -1.35 -8.63
N PHE A 272 6.20 -0.59 -9.52
CA PHE A 272 4.84 -0.13 -9.26
C PHE A 272 3.85 -1.30 -9.09
N MET A 273 3.87 -2.27 -10.02
CA MET A 273 2.95 -3.40 -9.97
C MET A 273 3.21 -4.31 -8.76
N ALA A 274 4.46 -4.47 -8.34
CA ALA A 274 4.80 -5.20 -7.12
C ALA A 274 4.29 -4.52 -5.85
N GLN A 275 4.54 -3.21 -5.70
CA GLN A 275 4.05 -2.45 -4.54
C GLN A 275 2.52 -2.41 -4.51
N ALA A 276 1.87 -2.25 -5.67
CA ALA A 276 0.40 -2.20 -5.78
C ALA A 276 -0.25 -3.57 -5.56
N LEU A 277 0.37 -4.68 -6.01
CA LEU A 277 -0.13 -6.02 -5.69
C LEU A 277 0.11 -6.35 -4.22
N TYR A 278 1.24 -5.94 -3.62
CA TYR A 278 1.52 -6.12 -2.20
C TYR A 278 0.51 -5.38 -1.33
N SER A 279 0.22 -4.11 -1.61
CA SER A 279 -0.73 -3.31 -0.82
C SER A 279 -2.17 -3.84 -0.82
N ARG A 280 -2.51 -4.71 -1.78
CA ARG A 280 -3.82 -5.38 -1.90
C ARG A 280 -3.90 -6.69 -1.11
N GLN A 281 -2.84 -7.14 -0.43
CA GLN A 281 -2.82 -8.43 0.27
C GLN A 281 -3.35 -8.37 1.72
N PRO A 282 -4.02 -9.43 2.21
CA PRO A 282 -4.53 -9.48 3.58
C PRO A 282 -3.44 -9.27 4.63
N GLY A 283 -3.66 -8.34 5.57
CA GLY A 283 -2.73 -8.03 6.64
C GLY A 283 -1.62 -7.06 6.29
N VAL A 284 -1.56 -6.57 5.03
CA VAL A 284 -0.86 -5.32 4.71
C VAL A 284 -1.75 -4.15 5.13
N ARG A 285 -1.13 -3.09 5.65
CA ARG A 285 -1.83 -1.90 6.15
C ARG A 285 -2.38 -1.03 5.03
N GLU A 286 -3.49 -0.37 5.33
CA GLU A 286 -4.06 0.67 4.47
C GLU A 286 -3.07 1.83 4.26
N GLY A 287 -3.19 2.54 3.13
CA GLY A 287 -2.26 3.60 2.76
C GLY A 287 -0.86 3.15 2.30
N TYR A 288 -0.49 1.85 2.41
CA TYR A 288 0.87 1.37 2.13
C TYR A 288 1.41 1.81 0.76
N LEU A 289 0.65 1.62 -0.33
CA LEU A 289 1.09 2.01 -1.67
C LEU A 289 1.32 3.53 -1.78
N LYS A 290 0.36 4.33 -1.31
CA LYS A 290 0.46 5.79 -1.27
C LYS A 290 1.67 6.26 -0.46
N GLU A 291 2.00 5.62 0.66
CA GLU A 291 3.22 5.93 1.42
C GLU A 291 4.50 5.54 0.68
N ARG A 292 4.62 4.31 0.16
CA ARG A 292 5.83 3.88 -0.58
C ARG A 292 6.07 4.78 -1.80
N MET A 293 5.01 5.12 -2.53
CA MET A 293 5.08 6.06 -3.65
C MET A 293 5.42 7.48 -3.18
N THR A 294 4.87 7.94 -2.05
CA THR A 294 5.25 9.24 -1.44
C THR A 294 6.75 9.31 -1.15
N TRP A 295 7.32 8.29 -0.52
CA TRP A 295 8.75 8.22 -0.21
C TRP A 295 9.61 8.22 -1.47
N LYS A 296 9.23 7.43 -2.48
CA LYS A 296 9.86 7.38 -3.81
C LYS A 296 9.86 8.74 -4.52
N LEU A 297 8.78 9.53 -4.35
CA LEU A 297 8.70 10.89 -4.87
C LEU A 297 9.71 11.81 -4.17
N GLU A 298 9.80 11.74 -2.85
CA GLU A 298 10.66 12.63 -2.05
C GLU A 298 12.16 12.39 -2.26
N ASP A 299 12.60 11.13 -2.37
CA ASP A 299 14.02 10.83 -2.59
C ASP A 299 14.47 11.21 -4.02
N SER A 300 13.61 10.99 -5.03
CA SER A 300 14.01 11.06 -6.44
C SER A 300 13.53 12.28 -7.24
N LEU A 301 12.51 13.03 -6.82
CA LEU A 301 11.99 14.17 -7.61
C LEU A 301 13.03 15.28 -7.80
N ASP A 302 13.73 15.68 -6.74
CA ASP A 302 14.78 16.71 -6.80
C ASP A 302 15.98 16.27 -7.66
N PRO A 303 16.53 15.04 -7.50
CA PRO A 303 17.50 14.46 -8.43
C PRO A 303 17.01 14.41 -9.88
N TYR A 304 15.72 14.11 -10.12
CA TYR A 304 15.12 14.03 -11.46
C TYR A 304 14.97 15.40 -12.13
N LYS A 305 14.44 16.40 -11.42
CA LYS A 305 14.20 17.75 -11.93
C LYS A 305 15.48 18.59 -12.07
N THR A 306 16.54 18.25 -11.33
CA THR A 306 17.85 18.94 -11.42
C THR A 306 18.82 18.33 -12.44
N GLN A 307 18.55 17.14 -12.98
CA GLN A 307 19.32 16.54 -14.07
C GLN A 307 18.74 16.93 -15.44
N ASN A 308 19.60 16.99 -16.48
CA ASN A 308 19.23 17.51 -17.81
C ASN A 308 19.14 16.37 -18.85
N LYS A 309 18.24 15.41 -18.60
CA LYS A 309 17.81 14.34 -19.51
C LYS A 309 16.31 14.11 -19.30
N ARG A 310 15.65 13.51 -20.28
CA ARG A 310 14.28 12.98 -20.13
C ARG A 310 14.28 11.64 -19.39
N LEU A 311 13.12 11.23 -18.87
CA LEU A 311 12.94 9.92 -18.24
C LEU A 311 13.44 8.74 -19.12
N GLU A 312 13.13 8.74 -20.42
CA GLU A 312 13.58 7.66 -21.32
C GLU A 312 15.08 7.68 -21.65
N GLU A 313 15.80 8.74 -21.27
CA GLU A 313 17.23 8.94 -21.52
C GLU A 313 18.10 8.60 -20.29
N LEU A 314 17.45 8.24 -19.17
CA LEU A 314 18.09 7.81 -17.94
C LEU A 314 18.64 6.38 -18.07
N THR A 315 19.76 6.13 -17.41
CA THR A 315 20.46 4.82 -17.35
C THR A 315 20.86 4.50 -15.91
N TYR A 316 21.27 3.25 -15.66
CA TYR A 316 21.79 2.80 -14.36
C TYR A 316 23.02 3.58 -13.82
N ASP A 317 23.67 4.40 -14.66
CA ASP A 317 24.82 5.25 -14.28
C ASP A 317 24.40 6.66 -13.78
N ASP A 318 23.11 7.03 -13.88
CA ASP A 318 22.61 8.34 -13.43
C ASP A 318 22.43 8.41 -11.91
N ARG A 319 22.20 9.63 -11.39
CA ARG A 319 22.14 9.91 -9.94
C ARG A 319 20.76 9.83 -9.31
N VAL A 320 19.72 9.83 -10.13
CA VAL A 320 18.32 9.69 -9.72
C VAL A 320 18.02 8.20 -9.63
N ASN A 321 17.20 7.76 -8.66
CA ASN A 321 16.73 6.38 -8.69
C ASN A 321 15.70 6.24 -9.82
N VAL A 322 16.14 5.68 -10.95
CA VAL A 322 15.31 5.56 -12.15
C VAL A 322 14.13 4.59 -11.94
N TYR A 323 14.24 3.68 -10.97
CA TYR A 323 13.16 2.80 -10.53
C TYR A 323 11.98 3.61 -9.96
N ASP A 324 12.28 4.59 -9.11
CA ASP A 324 11.28 5.37 -8.37
C ASP A 324 10.51 6.33 -9.28
N ILE A 325 11.21 7.05 -10.16
CA ILE A 325 10.56 7.90 -11.17
C ILE A 325 9.86 7.05 -12.25
N GLY A 326 10.41 5.88 -12.59
CA GLY A 326 9.77 4.91 -13.46
C GLY A 326 8.44 4.41 -12.89
N ALA A 327 8.41 4.04 -11.61
CA ALA A 327 7.20 3.64 -10.91
C ALA A 327 6.18 4.78 -10.85
N TRP A 328 6.62 6.02 -10.65
CA TRP A 328 5.77 7.21 -10.73
C TRP A 328 5.20 7.46 -12.13
N PHE A 329 5.96 7.19 -13.19
CA PHE A 329 5.47 7.27 -14.56
C PHE A 329 4.42 6.18 -14.84
N VAL A 330 4.64 4.95 -14.37
CA VAL A 330 3.68 3.85 -14.52
C VAL A 330 2.41 4.11 -13.71
N ALA A 331 2.54 4.63 -12.48
CA ALA A 331 1.41 5.12 -11.69
C ALA A 331 0.62 6.21 -12.46
N TYR A 332 1.29 7.25 -12.95
CA TYR A 332 0.65 8.30 -13.74
C TYR A 332 -0.05 7.74 -14.99
N LEU A 333 0.58 6.80 -15.71
CA LEU A 333 0.00 6.17 -16.90
C LEU A 333 -1.24 5.34 -16.56
N ILE A 334 -1.21 4.56 -15.47
CA ILE A 334 -2.36 3.79 -14.97
C ILE A 334 -3.48 4.72 -14.47
N HIS A 335 -3.14 5.82 -13.80
CA HIS A 335 -4.11 6.86 -13.43
C HIS A 335 -4.78 7.49 -14.66
N LYS A 336 -4.06 7.65 -15.78
CA LYS A 336 -4.58 8.22 -17.02
C LYS A 336 -5.43 7.24 -17.85
N GLU A 337 -5.07 5.97 -17.86
CA GLU A 337 -5.53 5.00 -18.87
C GLU A 337 -6.21 3.75 -18.27
N GLY A 338 -5.90 3.39 -17.03
CA GLY A 338 -6.34 2.17 -16.33
C GLY A 338 -5.30 1.05 -16.31
N GLU A 339 -5.34 0.22 -15.27
CA GLU A 339 -4.40 -0.88 -15.02
C GLU A 339 -4.49 -1.94 -16.13
N ASP A 340 -5.71 -2.28 -16.58
CA ASP A 340 -5.95 -3.19 -17.71
C ASP A 340 -5.18 -2.77 -18.99
N LYS A 341 -5.05 -1.47 -19.26
CA LYS A 341 -4.34 -0.98 -20.45
C LYS A 341 -2.83 -1.17 -20.36
N PHE A 342 -2.28 -0.97 -19.16
CA PHE A 342 -0.85 -1.16 -18.90
C PHE A 342 -0.50 -2.65 -18.82
N LEU A 343 -1.27 -3.40 -18.04
CA LEU A 343 -1.05 -4.82 -17.77
C LEU A 343 -1.41 -5.70 -18.97
N VAL A 344 -2.59 -5.53 -19.57
CA VAL A 344 -3.11 -6.46 -20.59
C VAL A 344 -2.92 -5.90 -22.01
N ASP A 345 -3.51 -4.75 -22.34
CA ASP A 345 -3.55 -4.28 -23.74
C ASP A 345 -2.14 -4.10 -24.31
N PHE A 346 -1.25 -3.39 -23.59
CA PHE A 346 0.12 -3.14 -24.02
C PHE A 346 0.94 -4.43 -24.25
N TYR A 347 1.00 -5.32 -23.25
CA TYR A 347 1.77 -6.56 -23.37
C TYR A 347 1.17 -7.54 -24.38
N SER A 348 -0.14 -7.50 -24.63
CA SER A 348 -0.80 -8.35 -25.63
C SER A 348 -0.42 -8.04 -27.10
N VAL A 349 0.04 -6.81 -27.39
CA VAL A 349 0.46 -6.38 -28.74
C VAL A 349 1.96 -6.09 -28.87
N LEU A 350 2.69 -6.11 -27.75
CA LEU A 350 4.10 -5.74 -27.68
C LEU A 350 5.01 -6.55 -28.61
N ASP A 351 4.75 -7.85 -28.76
CA ASP A 351 5.61 -8.73 -29.55
C ASP A 351 5.46 -8.51 -31.07
N ASP A 352 4.24 -8.24 -31.54
CA ASP A 352 3.93 -8.02 -32.96
C ASP A 352 4.27 -6.59 -33.42
N LEU A 353 4.09 -5.58 -32.55
CA LEU A 353 4.27 -4.16 -32.90
C LEU A 353 5.63 -3.58 -32.50
N GLY A 354 6.22 -4.06 -31.40
CA GLY A 354 7.36 -3.40 -30.76
C GLY A 354 6.97 -2.14 -29.98
N PHE A 355 7.86 -1.68 -29.10
CA PHE A 355 7.50 -0.75 -28.01
C PHE A 355 6.75 0.52 -28.43
N GLU A 356 7.30 1.34 -29.33
CA GLU A 356 6.71 2.67 -29.60
C GLU A 356 5.33 2.57 -30.32
N ASP A 357 5.13 1.55 -31.16
CA ASP A 357 3.83 1.29 -31.83
C ASP A 357 2.83 0.60 -30.89
N ALA A 358 3.28 -0.31 -30.01
CA ALA A 358 2.44 -0.93 -28.96
C ALA A 358 1.98 0.09 -27.90
N PHE A 359 2.88 0.98 -27.49
CA PHE A 359 2.60 2.08 -26.56
C PHE A 359 1.53 3.02 -27.15
N LEU A 360 1.71 3.43 -28.40
CA LEU A 360 0.73 4.25 -29.13
C LEU A 360 -0.61 3.54 -29.32
N ALA A 361 -0.61 2.24 -29.59
CA ALA A 361 -1.84 1.46 -29.78
C ALA A 361 -2.69 1.34 -28.50
N SER A 362 -2.05 1.25 -27.33
CA SER A 362 -2.73 1.01 -26.04
C SER A 362 -3.10 2.32 -25.34
N PHE A 363 -2.15 3.25 -25.24
CA PHE A 363 -2.31 4.51 -24.50
C PHE A 363 -2.71 5.71 -25.39
N GLY A 364 -2.84 5.52 -26.71
CA GLY A 364 -3.42 6.48 -27.65
C GLY A 364 -2.56 7.69 -28.03
N LYS A 365 -1.47 7.96 -27.30
CA LYS A 365 -0.43 8.98 -27.62
C LYS A 365 0.94 8.32 -27.67
N SER A 366 1.94 8.99 -28.25
CA SER A 366 3.29 8.46 -28.25
C SER A 366 3.93 8.52 -26.85
N ARG A 367 4.93 7.66 -26.64
CA ARG A 367 5.76 7.60 -25.44
C ARG A 367 6.36 8.96 -25.04
N LYS A 368 6.64 9.84 -26.01
CA LYS A 368 7.26 11.16 -25.76
C LYS A 368 6.24 12.16 -25.24
N GLU A 369 5.03 12.15 -25.81
CA GLU A 369 3.92 13.00 -25.36
C GLU A 369 3.51 12.66 -23.92
N TYR A 370 3.48 11.36 -23.54
CA TYR A 370 3.26 10.97 -22.15
C TYR A 370 4.39 11.37 -21.20
N VAL A 371 5.66 11.33 -21.62
CA VAL A 371 6.77 11.83 -20.78
C VAL A 371 6.72 13.35 -20.65
N ASP A 372 6.31 14.09 -21.69
CA ASP A 372 6.12 15.54 -21.62
C ASP A 372 4.96 15.89 -20.64
N GLU A 373 3.82 15.20 -20.73
CA GLU A 373 2.68 15.38 -19.83
C GLU A 373 2.97 14.91 -18.38
N PHE A 374 3.85 13.92 -18.21
CA PHE A 374 4.35 13.47 -16.90
C PHE A 374 5.35 14.46 -16.29
N ASP A 375 6.23 15.05 -17.08
CA ASP A 375 7.12 16.12 -16.63
C ASP A 375 6.31 17.34 -16.15
N GLU A 376 5.26 17.75 -16.90
CA GLU A 376 4.31 18.80 -16.48
C GLU A 376 3.49 18.41 -15.24
N PHE A 377 3.14 17.13 -15.06
CA PHE A 377 2.50 16.62 -13.85
C PHE A 377 3.43 16.70 -12.62
N LEU A 378 4.71 16.35 -12.78
CA LEU A 378 5.72 16.44 -11.73
C LEU A 378 6.19 17.88 -11.40
N ASP A 379 5.72 18.90 -12.13
CA ASP A 379 5.94 20.33 -11.78
C ASP A 379 4.85 20.88 -10.82
N ARG A 380 3.83 20.07 -10.48
CA ARG A 380 2.74 20.46 -9.58
C ARG A 380 3.14 20.37 -8.09
N PRO A 381 2.39 21.01 -7.17
CA PRO A 381 2.51 20.74 -5.74
C PRO A 381 2.41 19.24 -5.41
N LYS A 382 3.20 18.78 -4.42
CA LYS A 382 3.23 17.38 -3.98
C LYS A 382 1.81 16.85 -3.64
N SER A 383 0.95 17.68 -3.06
CA SER A 383 -0.45 17.34 -2.77
C SER A 383 -1.25 16.97 -4.03
N GLU A 384 -1.14 17.74 -5.11
CA GLU A 384 -1.78 17.43 -6.41
C GLU A 384 -1.19 16.17 -7.06
N ILE A 385 0.11 15.90 -6.87
CA ILE A 385 0.76 14.67 -7.37
C ILE A 385 0.23 13.44 -6.62
N LEU A 386 -0.03 13.56 -5.30
CA LEU A 386 -0.56 12.47 -4.47
C LEU A 386 -2.07 12.21 -4.67
N GLN A 387 -2.81 13.11 -5.34
CA GLN A 387 -4.24 12.93 -5.66
C GLN A 387 -4.50 11.83 -6.71
N ILE A 388 -3.46 11.23 -7.31
CA ILE A 388 -3.66 10.01 -8.11
C ILE A 388 -3.99 8.78 -7.24
N PHE A 389 -3.80 8.87 -5.92
CA PHE A 389 -4.17 7.83 -4.96
C PHE A 389 -5.38 8.24 -4.11
N ASP A 390 -6.32 7.31 -3.93
CA ASP A 390 -7.55 7.49 -3.15
C ASP A 390 -7.30 7.57 -1.62
N GLU A 391 -8.40 7.63 -0.87
CA GLU A 391 -8.44 7.55 0.59
C GLU A 391 -7.72 6.30 1.13
N THR A 392 -8.04 5.11 0.61
CA THR A 392 -7.39 3.83 1.00
C THR A 392 -5.91 3.73 0.59
N GLY A 393 -5.47 4.63 -0.30
CA GLY A 393 -4.12 4.67 -0.86
C GLY A 393 -3.89 3.79 -2.08
N LEU A 394 -4.96 3.30 -2.71
CA LEU A 394 -4.93 2.65 -4.02
C LEU A 394 -5.01 3.69 -5.14
N ILE A 395 -4.76 3.28 -6.39
CA ILE A 395 -4.66 4.22 -7.52
C ILE A 395 -6.02 4.47 -8.18
N VAL A 396 -6.36 5.74 -8.37
CA VAL A 396 -7.60 6.19 -9.02
C VAL A 396 -7.46 6.08 -10.54
N GLU A 397 -8.32 5.32 -11.21
CA GLU A 397 -8.33 5.24 -12.69
C GLU A 397 -9.18 6.35 -13.33
N ASN A 398 -8.58 7.51 -13.61
CA ASN A 398 -9.20 8.60 -14.35
C ASN A 398 -9.28 8.30 -15.86
N LYS A 399 -10.28 7.48 -16.25
CA LYS A 399 -10.58 7.11 -17.65
C LYS A 399 -11.09 8.30 -18.48
N VAL A 400 -10.16 9.18 -18.87
CA VAL A 400 -10.46 10.40 -19.65
C VAL A 400 -10.87 10.07 -21.08
N SER A 401 -12.16 10.09 -21.37
CA SER A 401 -12.65 10.11 -22.75
C SER A 401 -12.53 11.51 -23.35
N ASP A 402 -11.75 11.66 -24.43
CA ASP A 402 -11.60 12.92 -25.16
C ASP A 402 -12.96 13.52 -25.63
N LYS A 403 -13.30 14.69 -25.08
CA LYS A 403 -13.94 15.81 -25.82
C LYS A 403 -13.98 17.13 -25.06
N ASP A 404 -13.39 18.14 -25.68
CA ASP A 404 -13.73 19.56 -25.51
C ASP A 404 -15.14 19.87 -26.07
N SER A 405 -15.70 21.01 -25.64
CA SER A 405 -16.93 21.68 -26.15
C SER A 405 -18.32 21.13 -25.76
N GLY A 406 -18.62 21.12 -24.45
CA GLY A 406 -19.84 21.65 -23.82
C GLY A 406 -21.26 21.24 -24.28
N GLY A 407 -22.07 20.75 -23.31
CA GLY A 407 -23.52 20.56 -23.43
C GLY A 407 -24.11 19.89 -22.18
N GLU A 408 -25.38 20.20 -21.87
CA GLU A 408 -26.10 19.69 -20.69
C GLU A 408 -26.48 18.19 -20.78
N ASP A 409 -26.73 17.60 -19.61
CA ASP A 409 -27.55 16.42 -19.28
C ASP A 409 -27.10 14.97 -19.63
N ASP A 410 -26.69 14.27 -18.57
CA ASP A 410 -27.27 13.00 -18.07
C ASP A 410 -27.18 11.69 -18.91
N ALA A 411 -26.28 10.77 -18.51
CA ALA A 411 -26.69 9.56 -17.74
C ALA A 411 -25.63 8.42 -17.72
N GLY A 412 -25.27 7.96 -16.52
CA GLY A 412 -25.07 6.52 -16.25
C GLY A 412 -23.67 5.90 -16.35
N GLY A 413 -22.80 6.19 -15.38
CA GLY A 413 -21.69 5.32 -14.95
C GLY A 413 -21.70 5.25 -13.42
N THR A 414 -21.39 4.10 -12.80
CA THR A 414 -21.49 3.95 -11.34
C THR A 414 -20.28 4.55 -10.64
N ASP A 415 -20.40 5.85 -10.40
CA ASP A 415 -19.64 6.63 -9.44
C ASP A 415 -19.72 6.02 -8.03
N LEU A 416 -18.64 6.11 -7.26
CA LEU A 416 -18.71 5.99 -5.80
C LEU A 416 -18.95 7.41 -5.27
N ALA A 417 -20.11 7.95 -5.65
CA ALA A 417 -20.48 9.33 -5.38
C ALA A 417 -20.37 9.61 -3.88
N LEU A 418 -19.77 10.74 -3.53
CA LEU A 418 -19.88 11.31 -2.18
C LEU A 418 -21.37 11.48 -1.87
N VAL A 419 -21.90 10.56 -1.06
CA VAL A 419 -23.32 10.54 -0.73
C VAL A 419 -23.57 11.71 0.21
N VAL A 420 -24.20 12.75 -0.32
CA VAL A 420 -24.71 13.89 0.46
C VAL A 420 -25.46 13.33 1.68
N PRO A 421 -25.04 13.65 2.92
CA PRO A 421 -25.62 13.04 4.12
C PRO A 421 -27.14 13.21 4.16
N ASP A 422 -27.86 12.09 4.12
CA ASP A 422 -29.33 12.04 4.21
C ASP A 422 -29.84 12.08 5.67
N MET A 423 -28.90 12.07 6.63
CA MET A 423 -29.12 12.05 8.06
C MET A 423 -29.92 10.81 8.54
N GLU A 424 -29.85 9.68 7.82
CA GLU A 424 -30.39 8.41 8.32
C GLU A 424 -29.60 7.94 9.56
N ILE A 425 -30.33 7.63 10.63
CA ILE A 425 -29.78 7.00 11.83
C ILE A 425 -29.67 5.50 11.55
N LEU A 426 -28.47 5.06 11.22
CA LEU A 426 -28.09 3.66 11.07
C LEU A 426 -28.01 3.00 12.45
N THR A 427 -28.36 1.71 12.52
CA THR A 427 -28.32 0.91 13.76
C THR A 427 -27.08 0.01 13.87
N GLU A 428 -26.20 0.03 12.89
CA GLU A 428 -24.94 -0.71 12.88
C GLU A 428 -23.86 0.08 12.13
N HIS A 429 -22.62 -0.02 12.61
CA HIS A 429 -21.42 0.57 12.03
C HIS A 429 -20.55 -0.52 11.38
N PRO A 430 -19.94 -0.27 10.20
CA PRO A 430 -19.16 -1.29 9.48
C PRO A 430 -18.04 -1.94 10.33
N THR A 431 -17.35 -1.16 11.15
CA THR A 431 -16.32 -1.64 12.08
C THR A 431 -16.96 -2.27 13.32
N GLU A 432 -16.88 -3.59 13.45
CA GLU A 432 -17.60 -4.39 14.46
C GLU A 432 -17.49 -3.83 15.88
N CYS A 433 -16.28 -3.45 16.33
CA CYS A 433 -16.02 -2.98 17.69
C CYS A 433 -16.68 -1.64 18.07
N MET A 434 -17.18 -0.86 17.12
CA MET A 434 -17.99 0.35 17.41
C MET A 434 -19.38 -0.02 17.96
N ASN A 435 -19.92 -1.18 17.59
CA ASN A 435 -21.23 -1.69 18.00
C ASN A 435 -21.22 -2.31 19.42
N THR A 436 -20.35 -1.82 20.31
CA THR A 436 -20.19 -2.30 21.69
C THR A 436 -20.90 -1.42 22.72
N VAL A 437 -20.94 -0.11 22.46
CA VAL A 437 -21.62 0.92 23.27
C VAL A 437 -22.51 1.83 22.42
N PHE A 438 -22.27 1.91 21.11
CA PHE A 438 -23.07 2.73 20.22
C PHE A 438 -24.13 1.89 19.50
N ASP A 439 -25.37 2.39 19.47
CA ASP A 439 -26.53 1.80 18.78
C ASP A 439 -27.08 2.72 17.67
N LYS A 440 -26.52 3.94 17.55
CA LYS A 440 -26.91 4.97 16.60
C LYS A 440 -25.67 5.53 15.91
N PHE A 441 -25.71 5.58 14.59
CA PHE A 441 -24.64 6.09 13.74
C PHE A 441 -25.24 6.96 12.63
N ILE A 442 -24.63 8.11 12.35
CA ILE A 442 -24.93 8.91 11.15
C ILE A 442 -23.62 9.10 10.41
N ASN A 443 -23.59 8.70 9.14
CA ASN A 443 -22.44 8.90 8.27
C ASN A 443 -22.48 10.32 7.68
N VAL A 444 -21.48 11.15 8.01
CA VAL A 444 -21.33 12.51 7.48
C VAL A 444 -20.05 12.55 6.65
N PHE A 445 -20.20 12.32 5.33
CA PHE A 445 -19.11 12.29 4.36
C PHE A 445 -17.94 11.31 4.71
N GLY A 446 -18.24 10.23 5.42
CA GLY A 446 -17.28 9.24 5.93
C GLY A 446 -16.92 9.41 7.41
N VAL A 447 -17.12 10.59 7.99
CA VAL A 447 -16.93 10.87 9.42
C VAL A 447 -18.22 10.54 10.17
N TYR A 448 -18.17 9.70 11.19
CA TYR A 448 -19.39 9.23 11.88
C TYR A 448 -19.70 10.04 13.13
N ALA A 449 -20.93 10.55 13.23
CA ALA A 449 -21.52 10.86 14.53
C ALA A 449 -22.00 9.56 15.18
N VAL A 450 -21.68 9.33 16.45
CA VAL A 450 -21.91 8.04 17.15
C VAL A 450 -22.57 8.20 18.52
N ALA A 451 -23.54 7.34 18.88
CA ALA A 451 -24.29 7.46 20.14
C ALA A 451 -24.94 6.13 20.64
N PRO A 452 -25.12 5.93 21.96
CA PRO A 452 -25.84 4.78 22.56
C PRO A 452 -27.37 4.88 22.39
N GLU A 453 -28.14 3.80 22.66
CA GLU A 453 -29.62 3.80 22.62
C GLU A 453 -30.23 4.93 23.48
N GLU A 454 -29.65 5.24 24.65
CA GLU A 454 -30.11 6.28 25.58
C GLU A 454 -30.03 7.72 25.03
N ALA A 455 -29.09 8.03 24.13
CA ALA A 455 -28.84 9.40 23.68
C ALA A 455 -30.05 10.02 22.96
N PRO A 456 -30.53 11.22 23.34
CA PRO A 456 -31.70 11.83 22.69
C PRO A 456 -31.47 12.12 21.20
N SER A 457 -32.27 11.50 20.33
CA SER A 457 -32.09 11.59 18.86
C SER A 457 -32.10 13.02 18.31
N GLU A 458 -32.80 13.95 18.96
CA GLU A 458 -32.84 15.38 18.59
C GLU A 458 -31.47 16.07 18.77
N LEU A 459 -30.78 15.78 19.88
CA LEU A 459 -29.43 16.29 20.15
C LEU A 459 -28.40 15.64 19.22
N PHE A 460 -28.52 14.32 19.03
CA PHE A 460 -27.66 13.55 18.14
C PHE A 460 -27.74 14.01 16.67
N LEU A 461 -28.95 14.24 16.16
CA LEU A 461 -29.16 14.80 14.83
C LEU A 461 -28.57 16.22 14.72
N HIS A 462 -28.78 17.08 15.72
CA HIS A 462 -28.20 18.43 15.72
C HIS A 462 -26.66 18.38 15.64
N THR A 463 -26.01 17.50 16.42
CA THR A 463 -24.55 17.29 16.37
C THR A 463 -24.09 16.81 14.98
N ALA A 464 -24.78 15.85 14.36
CA ALA A 464 -24.45 15.39 13.01
C ALA A 464 -24.66 16.47 11.94
N ASN A 465 -25.65 17.35 12.10
CA ASN A 465 -25.86 18.50 11.22
C ASN A 465 -24.78 19.58 11.42
N VAL A 466 -24.31 19.83 12.65
CA VAL A 466 -23.17 20.72 12.90
C VAL A 466 -21.87 20.17 12.32
N LEU A 467 -21.64 18.84 12.40
CA LEU A 467 -20.52 18.18 11.74
C LEU A 467 -20.57 18.36 10.22
N ALA A 468 -21.75 18.19 9.61
CA ALA A 468 -21.93 18.44 8.18
C ALA A 468 -21.65 19.91 7.82
N GLN A 469 -22.20 20.86 8.57
CA GLN A 469 -21.96 22.31 8.42
C GLN A 469 -20.51 22.75 8.70
N TYR A 470 -19.64 21.89 9.24
CA TYR A 470 -18.20 22.14 9.36
C TYR A 470 -17.35 21.46 8.28
N ILE A 471 -17.89 20.43 7.60
CA ILE A 471 -17.24 19.74 6.47
C ILE A 471 -17.66 20.37 5.13
N ASP A 472 -18.90 20.85 5.03
CA ASP A 472 -19.53 21.56 3.91
C ASP A 472 -20.30 22.76 4.50
N ASN A 473 -19.71 23.96 4.44
CA ASN A 473 -20.21 25.15 5.15
C ASN A 473 -21.06 26.10 4.28
N ASP A 474 -21.09 25.93 2.96
CA ASP A 474 -22.08 26.59 2.08
C ASP A 474 -23.27 25.68 1.71
N GLU A 475 -23.21 24.42 2.14
CA GLU A 475 -24.25 23.40 2.09
C GLU A 475 -24.60 22.94 0.66
N ASP A 476 -23.68 23.05 -0.31
CA ASP A 476 -23.93 22.66 -1.70
C ASP A 476 -24.00 21.13 -1.91
N GLY A 477 -23.50 20.35 -0.95
CA GLY A 477 -23.44 18.89 -0.94
C GLY A 477 -22.04 18.32 -1.17
N VAL A 478 -21.02 19.17 -1.33
CA VAL A 478 -19.62 18.79 -1.52
C VAL A 478 -18.77 19.33 -0.35
N PRO A 479 -17.88 18.50 0.24
CA PRO A 479 -16.95 18.97 1.28
C PRO A 479 -16.07 20.15 0.83
N ASP A 480 -16.02 21.21 1.66
CA ASP A 480 -15.26 22.46 1.46
C ASP A 480 -13.76 22.18 1.25
N ASP A 481 -13.18 21.27 2.05
CA ASP A 481 -11.77 20.87 1.96
C ASP A 481 -11.60 19.34 2.01
N SER A 482 -11.26 18.77 0.85
CA SER A 482 -11.08 17.32 0.72
C SER A 482 -9.82 16.77 1.41
N ASN A 483 -8.80 17.60 1.69
CA ASN A 483 -7.59 17.16 2.41
C ASN A 483 -7.89 17.02 3.90
N VAL A 484 -8.62 17.98 4.46
CA VAL A 484 -9.14 17.94 5.83
C VAL A 484 -10.05 16.73 6.01
N LEU A 485 -11.04 16.54 5.12
CA LEU A 485 -11.95 15.40 5.21
C LEU A 485 -11.20 14.06 5.08
N SER A 486 -10.30 13.91 4.11
CA SER A 486 -9.53 12.67 3.93
C SER A 486 -8.73 12.30 5.16
N HIS A 487 -8.17 13.27 5.90
CA HIS A 487 -7.50 12.98 7.16
C HIS A 487 -8.47 12.45 8.22
N LEU A 488 -9.66 13.05 8.35
CA LEU A 488 -10.68 12.63 9.31
C LEU A 488 -11.19 11.21 9.01
N VAL A 489 -11.49 10.91 7.74
CA VAL A 489 -11.96 9.58 7.30
C VAL A 489 -10.86 8.53 7.48
N ASN A 490 -9.66 8.76 6.95
CA ASN A 490 -8.55 7.79 6.98
C ASN A 490 -8.07 7.39 8.38
N ASN A 491 -8.34 8.21 9.39
CA ASN A 491 -7.97 7.94 10.79
C ASN A 491 -9.20 7.57 11.65
N ASN A 492 -10.32 7.21 11.00
CA ASN A 492 -11.60 6.85 11.61
C ASN A 492 -12.04 7.85 12.70
N TYR A 493 -11.96 9.15 12.41
CA TYR A 493 -12.45 10.16 13.35
C TYR A 493 -13.98 10.05 13.51
N VAL A 494 -14.43 10.17 14.75
CA VAL A 494 -15.85 10.15 15.10
C VAL A 494 -16.21 11.28 16.05
N VAL A 495 -17.50 11.63 16.08
CA VAL A 495 -18.07 12.63 17.00
C VAL A 495 -19.02 11.92 17.97
N PRO A 496 -18.59 11.63 19.21
CA PRO A 496 -19.44 10.97 20.20
C PRO A 496 -20.48 11.91 20.80
N VAL A 497 -21.71 11.42 20.93
CA VAL A 497 -22.80 12.03 21.71
C VAL A 497 -23.27 11.02 22.76
N TRP A 498 -22.71 11.11 23.96
CA TRP A 498 -22.81 10.07 24.99
C TRP A 498 -22.85 10.65 26.40
N SER A 499 -22.84 9.83 27.46
CA SER A 499 -22.55 10.28 28.83
C SER A 499 -21.11 9.93 29.25
N THR A 500 -20.66 10.53 30.36
CA THR A 500 -19.36 10.18 30.97
C THR A 500 -19.24 8.69 31.35
N ALA A 501 -20.36 8.01 31.61
CA ALA A 501 -20.38 6.57 31.87
C ALA A 501 -20.10 5.77 30.60
N ASP A 502 -20.83 6.05 29.52
CA ASP A 502 -20.73 5.32 28.24
C ASP A 502 -19.33 5.47 27.62
N ARG A 503 -18.73 6.67 27.72
CA ARG A 503 -17.33 6.90 27.36
C ARG A 503 -16.38 5.95 28.10
N THR A 504 -16.62 5.74 29.39
CA THR A 504 -15.79 4.86 30.22
C THR A 504 -15.99 3.41 29.79
N ASP A 505 -17.24 2.99 29.61
CA ASP A 505 -17.58 1.62 29.21
C ASP A 505 -17.13 1.29 27.77
N PHE A 506 -17.07 2.27 26.87
CA PHE A 506 -16.51 2.12 25.52
C PHE A 506 -15.01 1.83 25.60
N TRP A 507 -14.23 2.69 26.27
CA TRP A 507 -12.80 2.51 26.47
C TRP A 507 -12.43 1.35 27.41
N GLU A 508 -13.39 0.71 28.09
CA GLU A 508 -13.23 -0.59 28.75
C GLU A 508 -13.48 -1.76 27.79
N GLN A 509 -14.44 -1.64 26.87
CA GLN A 509 -14.87 -2.72 25.96
C GLN A 509 -14.05 -2.84 24.67
N VAL A 510 -13.52 -1.74 24.10
CA VAL A 510 -12.71 -1.81 22.88
C VAL A 510 -11.28 -2.34 23.09
N ARG A 511 -10.86 -2.57 24.35
CA ARG A 511 -9.50 -3.02 24.68
C ARG A 511 -9.16 -4.37 24.04
N GLY A 512 -8.05 -4.42 23.32
CA GLY A 512 -7.62 -5.58 22.52
C GLY A 512 -8.42 -5.77 21.23
N THR A 513 -9.17 -4.76 20.78
CA THR A 513 -9.86 -4.71 19.48
C THR A 513 -9.23 -3.64 18.58
N TYR A 514 -9.55 -3.66 17.28
CA TYR A 514 -9.13 -2.62 16.32
C TYR A 514 -9.44 -1.20 16.82
N CYS A 515 -10.57 -1.00 17.49
CA CYS A 515 -11.03 0.32 17.94
C CYS A 515 -10.26 0.89 19.15
N GLU A 516 -9.31 0.17 19.77
CA GLU A 516 -8.45 0.74 20.83
C GLU A 516 -7.42 1.72 20.25
N ASP A 517 -6.79 1.36 19.12
CA ASP A 517 -5.69 2.14 18.51
C ASP A 517 -6.08 2.81 17.18
N ASN A 518 -7.26 2.52 16.60
CA ASN A 518 -7.64 2.91 15.23
C ASN A 518 -8.98 3.68 15.14
N VAL A 519 -9.36 4.45 16.17
CA VAL A 519 -10.53 5.35 16.15
C VAL A 519 -10.13 6.73 16.69
N GLY A 520 -10.26 7.76 15.85
CA GLY A 520 -9.94 9.14 16.21
C GLY A 520 -11.03 9.78 17.07
N MET A 521 -10.66 10.30 18.23
CA MET A 521 -11.51 11.17 19.05
C MET A 521 -10.66 12.31 19.62
N ALA A 522 -10.93 13.54 19.21
CA ALA A 522 -10.31 14.74 19.81
C ALA A 522 -11.17 15.34 20.94
N ALA A 523 -12.50 15.17 20.85
CA ALA A 523 -13.51 15.84 21.64
C ALA A 523 -14.79 14.98 21.74
N SER A 524 -15.79 15.40 22.51
CA SER A 524 -17.04 14.64 22.73
C SER A 524 -18.16 15.49 23.34
N MET A 525 -19.39 15.30 22.87
CA MET A 525 -20.57 15.91 23.46
C MET A 525 -21.17 15.04 24.59
N TYR A 526 -21.45 15.65 25.74
CA TYR A 526 -22.03 14.99 26.92
C TYR A 526 -23.50 15.39 27.12
N TYR A 527 -24.43 14.51 26.75
CA TYR A 527 -25.87 14.84 26.76
C TYR A 527 -26.47 15.04 28.17
N ASP A 528 -25.71 14.74 29.22
CA ASP A 528 -26.08 14.95 30.62
C ASP A 528 -25.54 16.25 31.24
N ASP A 529 -24.56 16.92 30.61
CA ASP A 529 -23.92 18.15 31.12
C ASP A 529 -23.91 19.36 30.12
N ASP A 530 -23.93 19.15 28.79
CA ASP A 530 -23.69 20.21 27.78
C ASP A 530 -24.94 20.97 27.25
N GLU A 531 -24.71 22.16 26.66
CA GLU A 531 -25.74 23.02 26.04
C GLU A 531 -25.79 22.87 24.50
N TRP A 532 -26.92 22.41 23.94
CA TRP A 532 -27.22 22.48 22.49
C TRP A 532 -28.10 23.70 22.18
N ALA A 533 -27.77 24.46 21.13
CA ALA A 533 -28.55 25.61 20.70
C ALA A 533 -29.42 25.25 19.48
N MET A 534 -30.46 24.43 19.68
CA MET A 534 -31.35 23.93 18.61
C MET A 534 -31.78 25.04 17.62
N GLY A 535 -31.41 24.91 16.34
CA GLY A 535 -31.63 25.93 15.31
C GLY A 535 -30.70 27.15 15.38
N GLY A 536 -29.54 27.00 16.00
CA GLY A 536 -28.44 27.97 16.08
C GLY A 536 -28.51 28.96 17.24
N ILE A 537 -27.32 29.38 17.69
CA ILE A 537 -27.14 30.34 18.80
C ILE A 537 -27.92 31.65 18.62
N LYS A 538 -28.13 32.09 17.37
CA LYS A 538 -28.91 33.30 17.02
C LYS A 538 -30.41 33.17 17.35
N ASN A 539 -30.97 31.97 17.23
CA ASN A 539 -32.38 31.69 17.49
C ASN A 539 -32.59 31.28 18.95
N ALA A 540 -31.77 30.34 19.47
CA ALA A 540 -31.88 29.83 20.84
C ALA A 540 -31.44 30.84 21.91
N ARG A 541 -30.49 31.74 21.58
CA ARG A 541 -29.88 32.75 22.49
C ARG A 541 -29.15 32.17 23.69
N MET A 542 -28.59 30.98 23.50
CA MET A 542 -27.65 30.31 24.40
C MET A 542 -26.38 29.97 23.61
N TRP A 543 -25.37 29.42 24.28
CA TRP A 543 -24.21 28.87 23.57
C TRP A 543 -24.56 27.49 23.00
N ASP A 544 -23.78 27.05 22.02
CA ASP A 544 -23.83 25.70 21.49
C ASP A 544 -22.47 25.05 21.69
N VAL A 545 -22.38 24.04 22.54
CA VAL A 545 -21.12 23.34 22.81
C VAL A 545 -20.66 22.55 21.57
N ASN A 546 -21.56 22.24 20.62
CA ASN A 546 -21.17 21.63 19.35
C ASN A 546 -20.23 22.52 18.52
N LEU A 547 -20.26 23.86 18.69
CA LEU A 547 -19.33 24.77 18.00
C LEU A 547 -17.87 24.67 18.51
N GLU A 548 -17.67 23.93 19.59
CA GLU A 548 -16.42 23.78 20.34
C GLU A 548 -15.93 22.34 20.14
N GLU A 549 -16.69 21.36 20.63
CA GLU A 549 -16.33 19.93 20.57
C GLU A 549 -16.30 19.37 19.13
N VAL A 550 -17.27 19.73 18.27
CA VAL A 550 -17.27 19.24 16.87
C VAL A 550 -16.18 19.94 16.06
N TRP A 551 -15.88 21.20 16.38
CA TRP A 551 -14.74 21.89 15.77
C TRP A 551 -13.41 21.25 16.18
N HIS A 552 -13.22 20.88 17.45
CA HIS A 552 -12.02 20.16 17.90
C HIS A 552 -11.80 18.87 17.11
N VAL A 553 -12.86 18.09 16.81
CA VAL A 553 -12.74 16.93 15.90
C VAL A 553 -12.34 17.34 14.48
N VAL A 554 -13.03 18.30 13.85
CA VAL A 554 -12.73 18.71 12.46
C VAL A 554 -11.34 19.36 12.34
N SER A 555 -10.89 20.07 13.37
CA SER A 555 -9.60 20.77 13.42
C SER A 555 -8.40 19.84 13.33
N ALA A 556 -8.53 18.58 13.75
CA ALA A 556 -7.49 17.56 13.56
C ALA A 556 -7.11 17.38 12.08
N GLY A 557 -8.11 17.42 11.19
CA GLY A 557 -7.88 17.41 9.74
C GLY A 557 -7.13 18.65 9.24
N TRP A 558 -7.37 19.82 9.81
CA TRP A 558 -6.67 21.06 9.47
C TRP A 558 -5.20 21.05 9.92
N TYR A 559 -4.90 20.52 11.12
CA TYR A 559 -3.52 20.38 11.62
C TYR A 559 -2.68 19.47 10.72
N ALA A 560 -3.25 18.34 10.30
CA ALA A 560 -2.56 17.35 9.47
C ALA A 560 -2.50 17.71 7.97
N ALA A 561 -3.54 18.33 7.41
CA ALA A 561 -3.57 18.72 5.99
C ALA A 561 -2.62 19.90 5.70
N TYR A 562 -2.48 20.84 6.64
CA TYR A 562 -1.77 22.11 6.41
C TYR A 562 -0.81 22.48 7.57
N PRO A 563 0.18 21.64 7.90
CA PRO A 563 1.00 21.78 9.11
C PRO A 563 1.84 23.08 9.19
N GLU A 564 2.24 23.68 8.06
CA GLU A 564 2.91 25.00 8.05
C GLU A 564 1.99 26.14 8.56
N TYR A 565 0.67 25.97 8.40
CA TYR A 565 -0.32 27.01 8.68
C TYR A 565 -1.02 26.75 10.01
N PHE A 566 -1.50 25.52 10.24
CA PHE A 566 -2.30 25.15 11.42
C PHE A 566 -1.62 24.12 12.33
N GLY A 567 -0.44 23.59 11.99
CA GLY A 567 0.22 22.54 12.78
C GLY A 567 0.35 22.89 14.27
N ASP A 568 0.04 21.92 15.13
CA ASP A 568 -0.19 22.05 16.58
C ASP A 568 1.02 21.66 17.45
N ALA A 569 2.09 21.17 16.80
CA ALA A 569 3.35 20.65 17.32
C ALA A 569 3.27 19.24 17.94
N THR A 570 4.21 18.37 17.54
CA THR A 570 4.19 16.94 17.92
C THR A 570 4.78 16.68 19.31
N SER A 571 4.08 15.85 20.09
CA SER A 571 4.35 15.58 21.50
C SER A 571 5.66 14.81 21.78
N ASP A 572 6.21 14.11 20.79
CA ASP A 572 7.42 13.26 20.92
C ASP A 572 8.69 14.01 21.37
N THR A 573 8.74 15.32 21.17
CA THR A 573 9.96 16.12 21.43
C THR A 573 9.84 17.13 22.57
N ASN A 574 8.61 17.58 22.90
CA ASN A 574 8.35 18.83 23.64
C ASN A 574 8.97 20.09 23.00
N GLU A 575 9.32 20.06 21.70
CA GLU A 575 9.78 21.23 20.95
C GLU A 575 8.62 21.78 20.11
N ALA A 576 8.21 23.01 20.38
CA ALA A 576 7.14 23.67 19.62
C ALA A 576 7.56 23.83 18.15
N THR A 577 6.92 23.08 17.27
CA THR A 577 7.10 23.18 15.82
C THR A 577 6.33 24.39 15.33
N SER A 578 7.04 25.40 14.82
CA SER A 578 6.43 26.68 14.42
C SER A 578 5.56 26.52 13.17
N SER A 579 4.27 26.82 13.33
CA SER A 579 3.27 27.07 12.30
C SER A 579 2.75 28.50 12.44
N LYS A 580 2.01 29.00 11.43
CA LYS A 580 1.35 30.33 11.55
C LYS A 580 0.40 30.40 12.76
N LEU A 581 -0.26 29.29 13.10
CA LEU A 581 -1.19 29.19 14.24
C LEU A 581 -0.45 29.25 15.59
N THR A 582 0.67 28.54 15.75
CA THR A 582 1.47 28.61 16.99
C THR A 582 2.11 29.98 17.18
N ASP A 583 2.59 30.59 16.10
CA ASP A 583 3.17 31.94 16.13
C ASP A 583 2.13 33.01 16.50
N ALA A 584 0.88 32.84 16.05
CA ALA A 584 -0.24 33.69 16.42
C ALA A 584 -0.66 33.48 17.89
N MET A 585 -0.76 32.23 18.35
CA MET A 585 -1.05 31.89 19.76
C MET A 585 0.02 32.46 20.71
N ASP A 586 1.30 32.31 20.37
CA ASP A 586 2.40 32.83 21.19
C ASP A 586 2.42 34.37 21.21
N ALA A 587 1.93 35.04 20.17
CA ALA A 587 1.66 36.48 20.23
C ALA A 587 0.47 36.80 21.16
N ALA A 588 -0.64 36.05 21.05
CA ALA A 588 -1.87 36.27 21.83
C ALA A 588 -1.70 36.04 23.34
N ARG A 589 -0.79 35.15 23.71
CA ARG A 589 -0.38 34.88 25.10
C ARG A 589 0.72 35.84 25.60
N GLY A 590 1.23 36.73 24.74
CA GLY A 590 2.33 37.66 25.06
C GLY A 590 3.71 36.99 25.20
N GLY A 591 3.87 35.77 24.69
CA GLY A 591 5.08 34.96 24.72
C GLY A 591 4.80 33.46 24.54
N GLN A 592 5.86 32.70 24.27
CA GLN A 592 5.80 31.24 24.18
C GLN A 592 5.81 30.59 25.56
N PHE A 593 4.79 29.80 25.88
CA PHE A 593 4.65 29.06 27.14
C PHE A 593 4.35 27.59 26.89
N VAL A 594 5.39 26.74 26.91
CA VAL A 594 5.31 25.26 26.74
C VAL A 594 4.53 24.59 27.87
N THR A 595 4.46 25.22 29.05
CA THR A 595 3.64 24.79 30.18
C THR A 595 2.86 25.99 30.71
N THR A 596 1.58 25.78 31.03
CA THR A 596 0.67 26.82 31.55
C THR A 596 1.30 27.64 32.68
N PRO A 597 1.52 28.96 32.49
CA PRO A 597 2.11 29.83 33.49
C PRO A 597 1.07 30.22 34.56
N THR A 598 1.55 30.56 35.76
CA THR A 598 0.67 31.01 36.86
C THR A 598 -0.05 32.33 36.56
N GLU A 599 0.58 33.20 35.77
CA GLU A 599 0.09 34.52 35.37
C GLU A 599 0.59 34.79 33.94
N TYR A 600 -0.29 35.31 33.07
CA TYR A 600 0.04 35.82 31.74
C TYR A 600 0.30 37.34 31.79
N PRO A 601 0.93 37.95 30.77
CA PRO A 601 1.08 39.41 30.67
C PRO A 601 -0.26 40.17 30.74
N GLU A 602 -0.25 41.39 31.28
CA GLU A 602 -1.47 42.24 31.41
C GLU A 602 -2.09 42.63 30.04
N ASP A 603 -1.34 42.47 28.95
CA ASP A 603 -1.71 42.77 27.56
C ASP A 603 -1.99 41.52 26.70
N ALA A 604 -1.99 40.32 27.28
CA ALA A 604 -2.44 39.10 26.60
C ALA A 604 -3.97 39.11 26.39
N TRP A 605 -4.43 38.60 25.24
CA TRP A 605 -5.86 38.43 24.92
C TRP A 605 -6.31 36.96 24.88
N TYR A 606 -5.36 36.03 24.98
CA TYR A 606 -5.60 34.61 25.28
C TYR A 606 -4.82 34.20 26.54
N SER A 607 -5.47 33.56 27.52
CA SER A 607 -4.84 33.12 28.77
C SER A 607 -5.52 31.88 29.40
N TYR A 608 -5.20 30.70 28.88
CA TYR A 608 -5.67 29.42 29.43
C TYR A 608 -5.05 29.14 30.81
N LYS A 609 -5.82 28.68 31.79
CA LYS A 609 -5.33 28.56 33.19
C LYS A 609 -5.39 27.15 33.77
N ASP A 610 -5.86 26.16 33.00
CA ASP A 610 -5.83 24.78 33.48
C ASP A 610 -4.39 24.20 33.40
N PRO A 611 -3.83 23.67 34.50
CA PRO A 611 -2.48 23.10 34.52
C PRO A 611 -2.40 21.66 33.98
N SER A 612 -3.51 21.06 33.54
CA SER A 612 -3.54 19.76 32.85
C SER A 612 -3.53 19.87 31.32
N CYS A 613 -3.89 21.04 30.78
CA CYS A 613 -3.75 21.38 29.36
C CYS A 613 -2.29 21.80 29.08
N ASP A 614 -1.67 21.19 28.07
CA ASP A 614 -0.30 21.49 27.65
C ASP A 614 -0.25 22.57 26.55
N TYR A 615 0.84 22.62 25.78
CA TYR A 615 0.97 23.55 24.65
C TYR A 615 0.02 23.19 23.49
N VAL A 616 -0.11 21.90 23.17
CA VAL A 616 -0.88 21.40 22.01
C VAL A 616 -2.37 21.63 22.26
N CYS A 617 -2.84 21.26 23.46
CA CYS A 617 -4.20 21.57 23.92
C CYS A 617 -4.50 23.09 23.86
N GLN A 618 -3.55 23.96 24.21
CA GLN A 618 -3.73 25.42 24.05
C GLN A 618 -3.76 25.88 22.59
N VAL A 619 -3.11 25.20 21.65
CA VAL A 619 -3.25 25.49 20.21
C VAL A 619 -4.66 25.17 19.74
N HIS A 620 -5.22 24.04 20.18
CA HIS A 620 -6.57 23.61 19.78
C HIS A 620 -7.64 24.60 20.28
N GLU A 621 -7.60 24.94 21.57
CA GLU A 621 -8.47 25.96 22.16
C GLU A 621 -8.29 27.34 21.51
N TYR A 622 -7.07 27.75 21.21
CA TYR A 622 -6.81 29.00 20.51
C TYR A 622 -7.40 29.00 19.09
N PHE A 623 -7.32 27.89 18.34
CA PHE A 623 -7.88 27.79 16.98
C PHE A 623 -9.40 27.93 16.98
N TYR A 624 -10.06 27.26 17.93
CA TYR A 624 -11.48 27.43 18.23
C TYR A 624 -11.82 28.90 18.51
N TRP A 625 -11.11 29.56 19.43
CA TRP A 625 -11.36 30.95 19.80
C TRP A 625 -11.22 31.93 18.62
N ILE A 626 -10.16 31.78 17.80
CA ILE A 626 -9.98 32.65 16.63
C ILE A 626 -11.04 32.39 15.55
N LEU A 627 -11.48 31.14 15.33
CA LEU A 627 -12.56 30.85 14.40
C LEU A 627 -13.89 31.45 14.87
N MET A 628 -14.26 31.26 16.14
CA MET A 628 -15.51 31.79 16.69
C MET A 628 -15.54 33.33 16.69
N ALA A 629 -14.39 33.99 16.87
CA ALA A 629 -14.26 35.42 16.65
C ALA A 629 -14.38 35.80 15.16
N ASN A 630 -13.72 35.07 14.25
CA ASN A 630 -13.71 35.32 12.81
C ASN A 630 -15.09 35.13 12.14
N LEU A 631 -15.94 34.28 12.72
CA LEU A 631 -17.34 34.03 12.33
C LEU A 631 -18.36 35.03 12.92
N ASP A 632 -17.92 35.98 13.77
CA ASP A 632 -18.79 36.80 14.62
C ASP A 632 -19.72 35.99 15.56
N ALA A 633 -19.38 34.73 15.86
CA ALA A 633 -20.17 33.86 16.74
C ALA A 633 -20.17 34.34 18.20
N LEU A 634 -19.11 35.05 18.60
CA LEU A 634 -18.90 35.57 19.95
C LEU A 634 -19.51 36.97 20.19
N ASP A 635 -20.19 37.56 19.20
CA ASP A 635 -20.75 38.92 19.31
C ASP A 635 -21.71 39.03 20.52
N PRO A 636 -21.49 39.97 21.47
CA PRO A 636 -22.40 40.24 22.57
C PRO A 636 -23.82 40.66 22.17
N SER A 637 -24.08 40.97 20.89
CA SER A 637 -25.44 41.13 20.35
C SER A 637 -26.19 39.81 20.14
N ILE A 638 -25.46 38.69 20.03
CA ILE A 638 -25.94 37.32 19.84
C ILE A 638 -25.88 36.53 21.15
N THR A 639 -24.72 36.50 21.82
CA THR A 639 -24.44 35.57 22.93
C THR A 639 -23.58 36.19 24.03
N PRO A 640 -23.76 35.82 25.32
CA PRO A 640 -22.87 36.22 26.40
C PRO A 640 -21.60 35.36 26.51
N LYS A 641 -21.30 34.39 25.62
CA LYS A 641 -20.08 33.53 25.71
C LYS A 641 -18.81 34.36 25.86
N CYS A 642 -18.59 35.41 25.06
CA CYS A 642 -17.40 36.27 25.19
C CYS A 642 -17.32 37.01 26.54
N GLU A 643 -18.44 37.49 27.09
CA GLU A 643 -18.44 38.13 28.43
C GLU A 643 -18.22 37.10 29.56
N ARG A 644 -18.73 35.87 29.38
CA ARG A 644 -18.55 34.77 30.35
C ARG A 644 -17.12 34.23 30.39
N SER A 645 -16.44 34.19 29.25
CA SER A 645 -15.06 33.69 29.11
C SER A 645 -14.00 34.80 29.07
N ALA A 646 -14.36 36.04 29.43
CA ALA A 646 -13.51 37.23 29.29
C ALA A 646 -12.20 37.21 30.12
N ASP A 647 -12.05 36.29 31.08
CA ASP A 647 -10.78 36.08 31.77
C ASP A 647 -9.84 35.14 31.01
N GLU A 648 -10.32 34.39 30.03
CA GLU A 648 -9.53 33.52 29.14
C GLU A 648 -9.35 34.12 27.74
N TRP A 649 -10.44 34.55 27.10
CA TRP A 649 -10.48 35.13 25.75
C TRP A 649 -11.41 36.34 25.68
N ASN A 650 -10.96 37.45 25.10
CA ASN A 650 -11.69 38.74 25.14
C ASN A 650 -11.93 39.42 23.77
N VAL A 651 -11.71 38.71 22.66
CA VAL A 651 -11.89 39.21 21.28
C VAL A 651 -13.19 38.66 20.70
N CYS A 652 -14.24 39.47 20.68
CA CYS A 652 -15.62 38.99 20.48
C CYS A 652 -16.15 39.09 19.04
N THR A 653 -15.47 39.80 18.13
CA THR A 653 -15.94 40.00 16.74
C THR A 653 -14.80 39.93 15.75
N ARG A 654 -15.14 39.69 14.48
CA ARG A 654 -14.22 39.66 13.33
C ARG A 654 -13.49 40.99 13.13
N GLU A 655 -14.17 42.10 13.37
CA GLU A 655 -13.56 43.44 13.37
C GLU A 655 -12.57 43.61 14.53
N GLN A 656 -12.84 43.04 15.71
CA GLN A 656 -11.89 43.06 16.83
C GLN A 656 -10.70 42.13 16.58
N LEU A 657 -10.92 40.96 15.99
CA LEU A 657 -9.85 40.04 15.60
C LEU A 657 -8.88 40.72 14.63
N GLN A 658 -9.40 41.40 13.60
CA GLN A 658 -8.58 42.18 12.65
C GLN A 658 -7.75 43.31 13.29
N GLN A 659 -8.17 43.82 14.46
CA GLN A 659 -7.51 44.94 15.15
C GLN A 659 -6.55 44.50 16.26
N THR A 660 -6.83 43.36 16.91
CA THR A 660 -6.04 42.81 18.02
C THR A 660 -5.09 41.72 17.55
N ASP A 661 -5.61 40.69 16.89
CA ASP A 661 -4.86 39.50 16.47
C ASP A 661 -4.72 39.45 14.94
N VAL A 662 -3.84 40.32 14.44
CA VAL A 662 -3.57 40.46 13.01
C VAL A 662 -3.00 39.16 12.42
N LEU A 663 -2.29 38.34 13.22
CA LEU A 663 -1.71 37.07 12.77
C LEU A 663 -2.81 36.02 12.55
N ALA A 664 -3.69 35.82 13.52
CA ALA A 664 -4.86 34.97 13.35
C ALA A 664 -5.79 35.47 12.23
N PHE A 665 -6.05 36.77 12.17
CA PHE A 665 -6.91 37.32 11.12
C PHE A 665 -6.34 37.08 9.73
N SER A 666 -5.04 37.27 9.50
CA SER A 666 -4.41 36.95 8.21
C SER A 666 -4.44 35.45 7.91
N LEU A 667 -4.10 34.59 8.89
CA LEU A 667 -4.13 33.13 8.74
C LEU A 667 -5.50 32.60 8.28
N LEU A 668 -6.60 33.12 8.85
CA LEU A 668 -7.95 32.66 8.54
C LEU A 668 -8.57 33.27 7.27
N ASN A 669 -7.94 34.27 6.63
CA ASN A 669 -8.60 35.09 5.60
C ASN A 669 -7.75 35.61 4.42
N ASP A 670 -6.42 35.72 4.57
CA ASP A 670 -5.53 36.18 3.48
C ASP A 670 -5.00 34.99 2.66
N ASP A 671 -4.84 33.82 3.28
CA ASP A 671 -4.58 32.55 2.62
C ASP A 671 -5.92 31.90 2.21
N ASN A 672 -6.01 31.36 0.98
CA ASN A 672 -7.28 30.96 0.35
C ASN A 672 -7.79 29.57 0.80
N PHE A 673 -7.97 29.38 2.10
CA PHE A 673 -8.51 28.15 2.68
C PHE A 673 -10.04 28.10 2.62
N ALA A 674 -10.58 26.88 2.53
CA ALA A 674 -12.01 26.60 2.64
C ALA A 674 -12.45 26.51 4.12
N LEU A 675 -12.01 27.46 4.95
CA LEU A 675 -12.44 27.57 6.34
C LEU A 675 -13.91 28.02 6.43
N PRO A 676 -14.63 27.66 7.52
CA PRO A 676 -16.00 28.10 7.75
C PRO A 676 -16.17 29.62 7.69
N LYS A 677 -17.20 30.07 6.97
CA LYS A 677 -17.63 31.48 6.83
C LYS A 677 -19.04 31.70 7.42
N HIS A 678 -19.75 30.62 7.72
CA HIS A 678 -21.07 30.60 8.34
C HIS A 678 -21.01 29.83 9.65
N ILE A 679 -21.76 30.29 10.66
CA ILE A 679 -21.85 29.63 11.96
C ILE A 679 -22.86 28.48 11.82
N PRO A 680 -22.46 27.22 12.09
CA PRO A 680 -23.41 26.10 12.14
C PRO A 680 -24.61 26.37 13.05
N ASP A 681 -25.76 25.87 12.65
CA ASP A 681 -27.03 25.99 13.39
C ASP A 681 -27.74 24.65 13.62
N GLY A 682 -27.15 23.55 13.16
CA GLY A 682 -27.67 22.19 13.30
C GLY A 682 -28.78 21.85 12.31
N SER A 683 -28.82 22.51 11.15
CA SER A 683 -29.90 22.36 10.17
C SER A 683 -29.47 22.13 8.69
N TYR A 684 -28.28 21.56 8.50
CA TYR A 684 -27.65 21.21 7.22
C TYR A 684 -28.63 20.70 6.15
N ARG A 685 -28.73 21.44 5.03
CA ARG A 685 -29.56 21.17 3.85
C ARG A 685 -31.05 20.93 4.16
N SER A 686 -31.52 21.30 5.35
CA SER A 686 -32.93 21.26 5.68
C SER A 686 -33.64 22.38 4.91
N ASP A 687 -34.59 21.99 4.05
CA ASP A 687 -35.28 22.86 3.11
C ASP A 687 -35.74 24.17 3.79
N GLY A 688 -35.41 25.32 3.18
CA GLY A 688 -35.78 26.67 3.62
C GLY A 688 -37.28 26.97 3.51
N GLY A 689 -38.11 26.14 4.17
CA GLY A 689 -39.55 26.20 4.18
C GLY A 689 -40.08 27.21 5.20
N ASP A 690 -40.89 28.16 4.73
CA ASP A 690 -41.67 29.06 5.57
C ASP A 690 -42.35 28.32 6.74
N ALA A 691 -42.34 28.92 7.94
CA ALA A 691 -43.01 28.37 9.11
C ALA A 691 -44.53 28.28 8.92
N VAL A 692 -45.03 27.14 8.43
CA VAL A 692 -46.45 26.86 8.24
C VAL A 692 -47.13 26.65 9.59
N ALA A 693 -47.59 27.74 10.19
CA ALA A 693 -48.34 27.73 11.43
C ALA A 693 -49.69 27.01 11.30
N LEU A 694 -49.97 26.07 12.23
CA LEU A 694 -51.27 25.45 12.50
C LEU A 694 -51.52 25.32 14.01
#